data_AF-A0A0G2F935-F1
#
_entry.id   AF-A0A0G2F935-F1
#
_cell.length_a   1.000
_cell.length_b   1.000
_cell.length_c   1.000
_cell.angle_alpha   90.00
_cell.angle_beta   90.00
_cell.angle_gamma   90.00
#
_symmetry.space_group_name_H-M   'P 1'
#
loop_
_entity.id
_entity.type
_entity.pdbx_description
1 polymer ?
#
loop_
_entity_poly.entity_id
_entity_poly.type
_entity_poly.pdbx_seq_one_letter_code
_entity_poly.pdbx_strand_id
1 'polypeptide(L)'
;MASLIPPTLFEFAQTFAGDLANIFNIDATVTNGTNSTTDSIFLTLGDPSVYLNASGDPSSEGYSLSVTSNAITINGASPLGVWWGTRTVLQQATLNNGSVPLGSGTDTPGWATRGMMLDAARHFYPKEFIMELCSYMSFFKQNTFHLHLSDNLYNNVAIYSEERSLELYARFRLWSDAEAVSGLNKYKNESYTREDFDEIQSTCAARGVTIIPEIEAPGHALVIVQWKPELGYSGDLSLLNISHPETIPTMKTIWGEFLPWFHTKVVSIGADEYTGPSTDYNDFVNAMASYVGGESGKLIRIWGTFPPVYNETYNNIYQNVSVQHWEYFEDNPYYDYILNNYSVVNSNDDYYIVNKWAPAGGYLNHINLTKTFYGTPPDATYWRPYVFDQKNATNNPSEANPFVLGSIVPMWNDYGANTSVYTEAYYAWRDGIPALADKQWGGNLSETDFSAVFETLHADIPGQNLDRTIVSDGDVIFNYTFAGNTSFTDASPNSFTIDTDCETSGSLLSVSPACSVVTPLSSKGRNYTLTLSDLTISSLDLPTNATLITGSDSTLLLTPNITFFAGGNYFRLNTSLPLNETVDLSIIARGNRTYASLNSGPEEEFLAKIGYNGLGFHWAEIAFEAPLNKIGGEGSGWRGTLGGFSLTATA
;
A
#
# COMPACT_ATOMS: atom_id res chain seq x y z
N MET A 1 -3.00 -12.29 18.50
CA MET A 1 -2.53 -11.07 17.80
C MET A 1 -1.02 -11.11 17.57
N ALA A 2 -0.58 -10.77 16.35
CA ALA A 2 0.82 -10.73 15.92
C ALA A 2 1.58 -9.47 16.38
N SER A 3 0.89 -8.35 16.58
CA SER A 3 1.46 -7.10 17.09
C SER A 3 1.99 -7.22 18.53
N LEU A 4 3.05 -6.47 18.83
CA LEU A 4 3.60 -6.25 20.17
C LEU A 4 3.07 -4.97 20.84
N ILE A 5 2.30 -4.17 20.10
CA ILE A 5 1.61 -2.96 20.59
C ILE A 5 0.09 -3.11 20.43
N PRO A 6 -0.54 -4.16 21.00
CA PRO A 6 -1.98 -4.37 20.87
C PRO A 6 -2.76 -3.24 21.54
N PRO A 7 -3.73 -2.60 20.86
CA PRO A 7 -4.60 -1.63 21.52
C PRO A 7 -5.48 -2.29 22.58
N THR A 8 -5.76 -1.54 23.63
CA THR A 8 -6.76 -1.87 24.64
C THR A 8 -8.17 -1.78 24.06
N LEU A 9 -9.13 -2.38 24.76
CA LEU A 9 -10.54 -2.27 24.41
C LEU A 9 -11.01 -0.80 24.39
N PHE A 10 -10.48 0.02 25.30
CA PHE A 10 -10.84 1.44 25.40
C PHE A 10 -10.29 2.25 24.23
N GLU A 11 -9.04 2.02 23.82
CA GLU A 11 -8.45 2.68 22.64
C GLU A 11 -9.21 2.32 21.36
N PHE A 12 -9.57 1.04 21.17
CA PHE A 12 -10.44 0.66 20.03
C PHE A 12 -11.82 1.31 20.11
N ALA A 13 -12.40 1.47 21.30
CA ALA A 13 -13.67 2.17 21.47
C ALA A 13 -13.55 3.65 21.07
N GLN A 14 -12.43 4.31 21.37
CA GLN A 14 -12.17 5.69 20.96
C GLN A 14 -12.02 5.82 19.45
N THR A 15 -11.24 4.94 18.82
CA THR A 15 -11.12 4.90 17.35
C THR A 15 -12.48 4.67 16.70
N PHE A 16 -13.28 3.73 17.22
CA PHE A 16 -14.62 3.45 16.70
C PHE A 16 -15.59 4.62 16.87
N ALA A 17 -15.55 5.34 18.00
CA ALA A 17 -16.33 6.56 18.18
C ALA A 17 -15.97 7.64 17.15
N GLY A 18 -14.68 7.80 16.82
CA GLY A 18 -14.23 8.67 15.73
C GLY A 18 -14.75 8.21 14.36
N ASP A 19 -14.76 6.91 14.08
CA ASP A 19 -15.31 6.36 12.84
C ASP A 19 -16.83 6.65 12.72
N LEU A 20 -17.59 6.54 13.81
CA LEU A 20 -19.03 6.88 13.84
C LEU A 20 -19.30 8.36 13.57
N ALA A 21 -18.47 9.25 14.14
CA ALA A 21 -18.55 10.69 13.88
C ALA A 21 -18.25 11.00 12.40
N ASN A 22 -17.20 10.38 11.85
CA ASN A 22 -16.78 10.62 10.47
C ASN A 22 -17.79 10.14 9.42
N ILE A 23 -18.35 8.94 9.59
CA ILE A 23 -19.24 8.33 8.58
C ILE A 23 -20.69 8.78 8.77
N PHE A 24 -21.17 8.76 10.02
CA PHE A 24 -22.61 8.92 10.32
C PHE A 24 -22.94 10.22 11.05
N ASN A 25 -21.95 11.09 11.32
CA ASN A 25 -22.13 12.30 12.13
C ASN A 25 -22.73 12.00 13.52
N ILE A 26 -22.31 10.88 14.12
CA ILE A 26 -22.71 10.45 15.46
C ILE A 26 -21.56 10.69 16.45
N ASP A 27 -21.71 11.72 17.28
CA ASP A 27 -20.76 12.04 18.36
C ASP A 27 -20.95 11.11 19.57
N ALA A 28 -20.37 9.91 19.50
CA ALA A 28 -20.44 8.91 20.57
C ALA A 28 -19.44 9.23 21.70
N THR A 29 -19.93 9.33 22.94
CA THR A 29 -19.06 9.47 24.13
C THR A 29 -18.63 8.09 24.64
N VAL A 30 -17.32 7.85 24.73
CA VAL A 30 -16.77 6.60 25.27
C VAL A 30 -16.69 6.67 26.79
N THR A 31 -17.32 5.73 27.48
CA THR A 31 -17.28 5.61 28.95
C THR A 31 -17.06 4.16 29.38
N ASN A 32 -16.46 3.97 30.55
CA ASN A 32 -16.31 2.64 31.15
C ASN A 32 -17.60 2.22 31.86
N GLY A 33 -18.06 1.00 31.59
CA GLY A 33 -19.24 0.42 32.22
C GLY A 33 -19.13 -1.09 32.38
N THR A 34 -19.91 -1.66 33.29
CA THR A 34 -19.95 -3.12 33.53
C THR A 34 -21.14 -3.81 32.87
N ASN A 35 -22.13 -3.05 32.39
CA ASN A 35 -23.32 -3.56 31.74
C ASN A 35 -23.73 -2.64 30.58
N SER A 36 -24.45 -3.19 29.61
CA SER A 36 -25.10 -2.39 28.56
C SER A 36 -26.19 -1.50 29.16
N THR A 37 -26.39 -0.34 28.55
CA THR A 37 -27.45 0.62 28.91
C THR A 37 -28.32 0.89 27.68
N THR A 38 -29.51 1.47 27.88
CA THR A 38 -30.36 1.89 26.76
C THR A 38 -29.64 2.94 25.91
N ASP A 39 -29.80 2.86 24.60
CA ASP A 39 -29.18 3.73 23.59
C ASP A 39 -27.64 3.71 23.61
N SER A 40 -27.06 2.52 23.83
CA SER A 40 -25.60 2.35 23.84
C SER A 40 -25.09 1.23 22.93
N ILE A 41 -23.83 1.35 22.53
CA ILE A 41 -23.04 0.25 21.96
C ILE A 41 -22.11 -0.24 23.07
N PHE A 42 -22.37 -1.44 23.60
CA PHE A 42 -21.60 -2.02 24.69
C PHE A 42 -20.52 -2.97 24.15
N LEU A 43 -19.26 -2.61 24.41
CA LEU A 43 -18.08 -3.35 24.01
C LEU A 43 -17.57 -4.15 25.20
N THR A 44 -17.41 -5.47 25.07
CA THR A 44 -17.00 -6.33 26.19
C THR A 44 -16.21 -7.55 25.74
N LEU A 45 -15.55 -8.22 26.70
CA LEU A 45 -14.75 -9.42 26.46
C LEU A 45 -15.47 -10.65 27.02
N GLY A 46 -15.47 -11.74 26.27
CA GLY A 46 -16.08 -13.01 26.67
C GLY A 46 -15.09 -14.15 26.78
N ASP A 47 -15.63 -15.37 26.88
CA ASP A 47 -14.85 -16.60 26.85
C ASP A 47 -14.27 -16.82 25.44
N PRO A 48 -12.94 -16.79 25.24
CA PRO A 48 -12.35 -16.96 23.91
C PRO A 48 -12.49 -18.40 23.37
N SER A 49 -12.77 -19.40 24.20
CA SER A 49 -12.78 -20.81 23.81
C SER A 49 -13.96 -21.19 22.89
N VAL A 50 -14.97 -20.33 22.78
CA VAL A 50 -16.15 -20.55 21.94
C VAL A 50 -15.95 -20.08 20.49
N TYR A 51 -14.87 -19.36 20.21
CA TYR A 51 -14.56 -18.82 18.90
C TYR A 51 -13.46 -19.65 18.26
N LEU A 52 -13.82 -20.53 17.32
CA LEU A 52 -12.90 -21.48 16.71
C LEU A 52 -12.55 -21.07 15.27
N ASN A 53 -11.28 -21.21 14.90
CA ASN A 53 -10.81 -21.03 13.53
C ASN A 53 -11.07 -22.28 12.66
N ALA A 54 -10.51 -22.32 11.44
CA ALA A 54 -10.69 -23.45 10.52
C ALA A 54 -10.08 -24.77 11.04
N SER A 55 -8.98 -24.71 11.81
CA SER A 55 -8.36 -25.90 12.44
C SER A 55 -9.08 -26.38 13.70
N GLY A 56 -10.09 -25.64 14.18
CA GLY A 56 -10.80 -25.93 15.43
C GLY A 56 -10.10 -25.41 16.68
N ASP A 57 -9.10 -24.53 16.53
CA ASP A 57 -8.37 -23.90 17.63
C ASP A 57 -9.03 -22.57 18.04
N PRO A 58 -8.96 -22.18 19.34
CA PRO A 58 -9.46 -20.89 19.79
C PRO A 58 -8.78 -19.70 19.10
N SER A 59 -9.59 -18.75 18.62
CA SER A 59 -9.13 -17.53 17.96
C SER A 59 -9.32 -16.31 18.85
N SER A 60 -8.27 -15.48 18.96
CA SER A 60 -8.37 -14.19 19.65
C SER A 60 -9.22 -13.15 18.91
N GLU A 61 -9.57 -13.42 17.66
CA GLU A 61 -10.22 -12.46 16.74
C GLU A 61 -11.72 -12.70 16.57
N GLY A 62 -12.27 -13.77 17.17
CA GLY A 62 -13.70 -14.02 17.12
C GLY A 62 -14.51 -13.06 17.99
N TYR A 63 -15.76 -12.85 17.58
CA TYR A 63 -16.72 -12.03 18.30
C TYR A 63 -18.15 -12.50 18.09
N SER A 64 -19.02 -12.12 19.03
CA SER A 64 -20.47 -12.20 18.89
C SER A 64 -21.08 -10.81 18.95
N LEU A 65 -22.12 -10.62 18.15
CA LEU A 65 -22.88 -9.38 18.01
C LEU A 65 -24.33 -9.65 18.42
N SER A 66 -24.91 -8.78 19.23
CA SER A 66 -26.34 -8.78 19.55
C SER A 66 -26.89 -7.37 19.39
N VAL A 67 -27.89 -7.22 18.52
CA VAL A 67 -28.57 -5.97 18.22
C VAL A 67 -30.02 -6.10 18.67
N THR A 68 -30.39 -5.27 19.64
CA THR A 68 -31.75 -5.19 20.19
C THR A 68 -32.33 -3.80 19.96
N SER A 69 -33.61 -3.61 20.25
CA SER A 69 -34.24 -2.28 20.20
C SER A 69 -33.62 -1.27 21.17
N ASN A 70 -32.86 -1.74 22.17
CA ASN A 70 -32.35 -0.91 23.25
C ASN A 70 -30.85 -0.66 23.15
N ALA A 71 -30.08 -1.58 22.56
CA ALA A 71 -28.62 -1.54 22.54
C ALA A 71 -28.02 -2.50 21.51
N ILE A 72 -26.78 -2.19 21.12
CA ILE A 72 -25.87 -3.10 20.42
C ILE A 72 -24.85 -3.63 21.43
N THR A 73 -24.59 -4.93 21.47
CA THR A 73 -23.53 -5.52 22.29
C THR A 73 -22.57 -6.28 21.40
N ILE A 74 -21.27 -5.97 21.52
CA ILE A 74 -20.18 -6.70 20.88
C ILE A 74 -19.36 -7.38 21.97
N ASN A 75 -19.32 -8.70 21.95
CA ASN A 75 -18.51 -9.50 22.85
C ASN A 75 -17.39 -10.18 22.05
N GLY A 76 -16.13 -9.85 22.34
CA GLY A 76 -14.98 -10.41 21.63
C GLY A 76 -14.15 -11.38 22.49
N ALA A 77 -13.45 -12.31 21.85
CA ALA A 77 -12.40 -13.13 22.49
C ALA A 77 -11.24 -12.28 23.04
N SER A 78 -11.01 -11.12 22.43
CA SER A 78 -10.00 -10.13 22.83
C SER A 78 -10.42 -8.74 22.35
N PRO A 79 -9.70 -7.65 22.71
CA PRO A 79 -9.94 -6.33 22.15
C PRO A 79 -9.99 -6.32 20.61
N LEU A 80 -9.18 -7.14 19.94
CA LEU A 80 -9.18 -7.26 18.47
C LEU A 80 -10.45 -7.90 17.92
N GLY A 81 -10.97 -8.92 18.60
CA GLY A 81 -12.27 -9.51 18.23
C GLY A 81 -13.39 -8.47 18.33
N VAL A 82 -13.38 -7.67 19.39
CA VAL A 82 -14.33 -6.55 19.52
C VAL A 82 -14.17 -5.55 18.37
N TRP A 83 -12.93 -5.16 18.04
CA TRP A 83 -12.63 -4.27 16.92
C TRP A 83 -13.24 -4.80 15.61
N TRP A 84 -13.11 -6.09 15.30
CA TRP A 84 -13.76 -6.69 14.13
C TRP A 84 -15.28 -6.64 14.19
N GLY A 85 -15.88 -6.80 15.36
CA GLY A 85 -17.32 -6.57 15.56
C GLY A 85 -17.74 -5.14 15.26
N THR A 86 -16.91 -4.14 15.57
CA THR A 86 -17.19 -2.73 15.19
C THR A 86 -17.22 -2.54 13.68
N ARG A 87 -16.34 -3.23 12.93
CA ARG A 87 -16.34 -3.16 11.45
C ARG A 87 -17.66 -3.68 10.88
N THR A 88 -18.16 -4.78 11.44
CA THR A 88 -19.47 -5.32 11.06
C THR A 88 -20.61 -4.35 11.37
N VAL A 89 -20.59 -3.66 12.51
CA VAL A 89 -21.59 -2.63 12.82
C VAL A 89 -21.55 -1.48 11.80
N LEU A 90 -20.36 -0.96 11.46
CA LEU A 90 -20.23 0.09 10.45
C LEU A 90 -20.75 -0.37 9.08
N GLN A 91 -20.34 -1.56 8.63
CA GLN A 91 -20.77 -2.11 7.35
C GLN A 91 -22.30 -2.29 7.29
N GLN A 92 -22.92 -2.80 8.37
CA GLN A 92 -24.37 -2.93 8.45
C GLN A 92 -25.07 -1.57 8.43
N ALA A 93 -24.53 -0.58 9.15
CA ALA A 93 -25.08 0.78 9.17
C ALA A 93 -24.99 1.45 7.79
N THR A 94 -23.85 1.36 7.10
CA THR A 94 -23.68 1.89 5.74
C THR A 94 -24.69 1.27 4.76
N LEU A 95 -24.86 -0.06 4.79
CA LEU A 95 -25.81 -0.75 3.91
C LEU A 95 -27.29 -0.44 4.21
N ASN A 96 -27.60 0.06 5.40
CA ASN A 96 -28.96 0.32 5.85
C ASN A 96 -29.15 1.78 6.31
N ASN A 97 -28.44 2.72 5.66
CA ASN A 97 -28.59 4.17 5.85
C ASN A 97 -28.56 4.61 7.33
N GLY A 98 -27.51 4.18 8.04
CA GLY A 98 -27.28 4.49 9.46
C GLY A 98 -28.02 3.60 10.45
N SER A 99 -28.88 2.67 10.00
CA SER A 99 -29.58 1.72 10.87
C SER A 99 -28.90 0.35 10.90
N VAL A 100 -29.06 -0.42 11.98
CA VAL A 100 -28.52 -1.79 12.07
C VAL A 100 -29.67 -2.76 12.32
N PRO A 101 -29.83 -3.83 11.51
CA PRO A 101 -30.91 -4.81 11.70
C PRO A 101 -30.85 -5.50 13.07
N LEU A 102 -32.02 -5.72 13.69
CA LEU A 102 -32.13 -6.47 14.94
C LEU A 102 -31.76 -7.94 14.73
N GLY A 103 -30.98 -8.52 15.64
CA GLY A 103 -30.56 -9.92 15.53
C GLY A 103 -29.33 -10.24 16.36
N SER A 104 -28.78 -11.43 16.13
CA SER A 104 -27.52 -11.83 16.75
C SER A 104 -26.73 -12.76 15.84
N GLY A 105 -25.40 -12.75 15.97
CA GLY A 105 -24.51 -13.64 15.23
C GLY A 105 -23.17 -13.80 15.92
N THR A 106 -22.44 -14.84 15.51
CA THR A 106 -21.05 -15.10 15.90
C THR A 106 -20.22 -15.19 14.64
N ASP A 107 -19.03 -14.61 14.66
CA ASP A 107 -18.13 -14.55 13.52
C ASP A 107 -16.68 -14.71 14.00
N THR A 108 -15.88 -15.45 13.24
CA THR A 108 -14.50 -15.80 13.61
C THR A 108 -13.70 -16.13 12.35
N PRO A 109 -12.47 -15.62 12.19
CA PRO A 109 -11.68 -15.89 11.00
C PRO A 109 -11.19 -17.34 10.98
N GLY A 110 -11.18 -17.95 9.79
CA GLY A 110 -10.64 -19.28 9.54
C GLY A 110 -9.12 -19.35 9.71
N TRP A 111 -8.39 -18.27 9.38
CA TRP A 111 -6.93 -18.20 9.42
C TRP A 111 -6.43 -16.96 10.15
N ALA A 112 -5.26 -17.09 10.78
CA ALA A 112 -4.68 -16.03 11.62
C ALA A 112 -4.02 -14.91 10.80
N THR A 113 -3.41 -15.23 9.65
CA THR A 113 -2.71 -14.26 8.79
C THR A 113 -3.57 -13.95 7.57
N ARG A 114 -4.03 -12.69 7.45
CA ARG A 114 -4.87 -12.23 6.34
C ARG A 114 -4.38 -10.88 5.89
N GLY A 115 -3.81 -10.80 4.69
CA GLY A 115 -3.09 -9.60 4.33
C GLY A 115 -2.67 -9.46 2.89
N MET A 116 -1.91 -8.38 2.68
CA MET A 116 -1.27 -7.99 1.45
C MET A 116 0.22 -7.71 1.71
N MET A 117 1.04 -7.76 0.66
CA MET A 117 2.42 -7.29 0.71
C MET A 117 2.65 -6.19 -0.33
N LEU A 118 3.32 -5.11 0.07
CA LEU A 118 3.70 -3.99 -0.78
C LEU A 118 5.21 -3.99 -1.03
N ASP A 119 5.61 -4.05 -2.30
CA ASP A 119 6.98 -3.73 -2.73
C ASP A 119 7.26 -2.24 -2.58
N ALA A 120 7.61 -1.83 -1.36
CA ALA A 120 8.05 -0.48 -1.05
C ALA A 120 9.54 -0.28 -1.37
N ALA A 121 10.27 -1.33 -1.76
CA ALA A 121 11.69 -1.25 -2.05
C ALA A 121 11.93 -0.70 -3.45
N ARG A 122 11.28 -1.25 -4.48
CA ARG A 122 11.45 -0.80 -5.88
C ARG A 122 10.63 0.45 -6.21
N HIS A 123 9.69 0.84 -5.35
CA HIS A 123 8.95 2.10 -5.41
C HIS A 123 8.72 2.66 -4.00
N PHE A 124 9.07 3.94 -3.74
CA PHE A 124 8.82 4.56 -2.43
C PHE A 124 7.33 4.85 -2.23
N TYR A 125 6.82 4.80 -1.00
CA TYR A 125 5.46 5.22 -0.68
C TYR A 125 5.49 6.16 0.53
N PRO A 126 4.76 7.30 0.53
CA PRO A 126 4.63 8.12 1.72
C PRO A 126 4.00 7.35 2.87
N LYS A 127 4.38 7.66 4.12
CA LYS A 127 3.83 6.98 5.30
C LYS A 127 2.31 7.09 5.39
N GLU A 128 1.76 8.23 4.99
CA GLU A 128 0.32 8.50 4.98
C GLU A 128 -0.42 7.51 4.10
N PHE A 129 0.12 7.20 2.92
CA PHE A 129 -0.46 6.22 2.00
C PHE A 129 -0.50 4.81 2.62
N ILE A 130 0.56 4.40 3.32
CA ILE A 130 0.63 3.12 4.03
C ILE A 130 -0.42 3.08 5.15
N MET A 131 -0.55 4.15 5.93
CA MET A 131 -1.53 4.26 7.00
C MET A 131 -2.97 4.23 6.49
N GLU A 132 -3.25 4.89 5.37
CA GLU A 132 -4.55 4.84 4.69
C GLU A 132 -4.89 3.41 4.20
N LEU A 133 -3.92 2.69 3.62
CA LEU A 133 -4.09 1.28 3.25
C LEU A 133 -4.40 0.40 4.46
N CYS A 134 -3.77 0.63 5.62
CA CYS A 134 -4.11 -0.08 6.85
C CYS A 134 -5.57 0.16 7.26
N SER A 135 -6.09 1.38 7.12
CA SER A 135 -7.52 1.67 7.35
C SER A 135 -8.42 0.90 6.38
N TYR A 136 -8.04 0.86 5.10
CA TYR A 136 -8.75 0.15 4.05
C TYR A 136 -8.83 -1.37 4.32
N MET A 137 -7.68 -1.99 4.58
CA MET A 137 -7.57 -3.42 4.93
C MET A 137 -8.36 -3.77 6.21
N SER A 138 -8.25 -2.91 7.23
CA SER A 138 -8.93 -3.09 8.51
C SER A 138 -10.45 -3.14 8.38
N PHE A 139 -11.03 -2.29 7.52
CA PHE A 139 -12.47 -2.28 7.29
C PHE A 139 -12.98 -3.65 6.81
N PHE A 140 -12.20 -4.35 6.00
CA PHE A 140 -12.49 -5.71 5.54
C PHE A 140 -11.86 -6.81 6.41
N LYS A 141 -11.36 -6.47 7.60
CA LYS A 141 -10.83 -7.40 8.61
C LYS A 141 -9.58 -8.20 8.20
N GLN A 142 -8.81 -7.68 7.24
CA GLN A 142 -7.42 -8.06 7.07
C GLN A 142 -6.58 -7.45 8.21
N ASN A 143 -5.56 -8.17 8.66
CA ASN A 143 -4.83 -7.85 9.89
C ASN A 143 -3.31 -7.79 9.72
N THR A 144 -2.80 -8.05 8.52
CA THR A 144 -1.36 -8.16 8.26
C THR A 144 -1.01 -7.34 7.03
N PHE A 145 -0.09 -6.39 7.15
CA PHE A 145 0.47 -5.68 6.00
C PHE A 145 1.97 -5.91 5.95
N HIS A 146 2.42 -6.66 4.96
CA HIS A 146 3.82 -7.00 4.78
C HIS A 146 4.50 -5.90 3.94
N LEU A 147 5.47 -5.19 4.51
CA LEU A 147 6.24 -4.17 3.81
C LEU A 147 7.61 -4.72 3.41
N HIS A 148 7.85 -4.76 2.11
CA HIS A 148 9.15 -5.08 1.55
C HIS A 148 10.03 -3.84 1.51
N LEU A 149 11.11 -3.82 2.30
CA LEU A 149 11.84 -2.59 2.59
C LEU A 149 13.21 -2.53 1.92
N SER A 150 13.70 -3.61 1.31
CA SER A 150 14.95 -3.58 0.55
C SER A 150 14.91 -4.51 -0.65
N ASP A 151 15.42 -4.04 -1.79
CA ASP A 151 15.45 -4.80 -3.05
C ASP A 151 16.24 -4.01 -4.12
N ASN A 152 16.36 -4.58 -5.31
CA ASN A 152 16.87 -3.99 -6.53
C ASN A 152 16.08 -4.35 -7.78
N LEU A 153 16.24 -3.57 -8.84
CA LEU A 153 15.79 -3.98 -10.17
C LEU A 153 16.55 -5.21 -10.66
N TYR A 154 15.91 -5.99 -11.52
CA TYR A 154 16.49 -7.19 -12.11
C TYR A 154 17.89 -6.94 -12.68
N ASN A 155 18.88 -7.66 -12.16
CA ASN A 155 20.26 -7.59 -12.62
C ASN A 155 20.48 -8.58 -13.77
N ASN A 156 20.43 -8.10 -15.01
CA ASN A 156 20.66 -8.95 -16.16
C ASN A 156 22.15 -9.26 -16.35
N VAL A 157 22.64 -10.30 -15.68
CA VAL A 157 24.05 -10.73 -15.67
C VAL A 157 24.60 -11.08 -17.06
N ALA A 158 23.75 -11.35 -18.04
CA ALA A 158 24.16 -11.64 -19.41
C ALA A 158 24.53 -10.36 -20.22
N ILE A 159 24.09 -9.18 -19.77
CA ILE A 159 24.22 -7.92 -20.51
C ILE A 159 24.95 -6.86 -19.69
N TYR A 160 24.75 -6.83 -18.38
CA TYR A 160 25.31 -5.79 -17.52
C TYR A 160 26.75 -6.11 -17.13
N SER A 161 27.62 -5.09 -17.22
CA SER A 161 28.93 -5.12 -16.58
C SER A 161 28.77 -5.00 -15.06
N GLU A 162 29.78 -5.39 -14.29
CA GLU A 162 29.84 -5.17 -12.84
C GLU A 162 29.59 -3.70 -12.46
N GLU A 163 30.24 -2.75 -13.16
CA GLU A 163 30.00 -1.32 -12.98
C GLU A 163 28.53 -0.96 -13.20
N ARG A 164 27.91 -1.47 -14.27
CA ARG A 164 26.50 -1.22 -14.56
C ARG A 164 25.58 -1.84 -13.51
N SER A 165 25.86 -3.05 -13.04
CA SER A 165 25.11 -3.71 -11.97
C SER A 165 25.13 -2.89 -10.69
N LEU A 166 26.30 -2.37 -10.30
CA LEU A 166 26.44 -1.53 -9.10
C LEU A 166 25.75 -0.16 -9.22
N GLU A 167 25.36 0.27 -10.42
CA GLU A 167 24.57 1.49 -10.66
C GLU A 167 23.05 1.26 -10.74
N LEU A 168 22.60 0.00 -10.73
CA LEU A 168 21.16 -0.29 -10.81
C LEU A 168 20.43 0.30 -9.60
N TYR A 169 19.14 0.59 -9.82
CA TYR A 169 18.27 1.04 -8.75
C TYR A 169 18.15 -0.07 -7.70
N ALA A 170 18.71 0.18 -6.54
CA ALA A 170 18.58 -0.62 -5.33
C ALA A 170 18.28 0.33 -4.17
N ARG A 171 17.42 -0.09 -3.24
CA ARG A 171 16.97 0.74 -2.14
C ARG A 171 16.89 -0.07 -0.86
N PHE A 172 17.16 0.62 0.23
CA PHE A 172 16.94 0.19 1.59
C PHE A 172 16.09 1.28 2.23
N ARG A 173 14.86 0.99 2.65
CA ARG A 173 13.86 2.02 2.98
C ARG A 173 13.92 2.50 4.41
N LEU A 174 14.73 1.90 5.29
CA LEU A 174 14.92 2.42 6.63
C LEU A 174 16.15 3.33 6.67
N TRP A 175 16.05 4.45 7.37
CA TRP A 175 17.14 5.40 7.55
C TRP A 175 17.60 5.43 9.00
N SER A 176 18.82 5.00 9.27
CA SER A 176 19.47 5.17 10.58
C SER A 176 20.75 5.98 10.46
N ASP A 177 20.96 6.87 11.44
CA ASP A 177 22.21 7.63 11.60
C ASP A 177 23.26 6.85 12.42
N ALA A 178 23.00 5.58 12.77
CA ALA A 178 23.92 4.73 13.50
C ALA A 178 25.17 4.40 12.69
N GLU A 179 26.35 4.59 13.30
CA GLU A 179 27.65 4.37 12.65
C GLU A 179 27.79 2.95 12.07
N ALA A 180 27.19 1.94 12.73
CA ALA A 180 27.27 0.54 12.34
C ALA A 180 26.67 0.23 10.95
N VAL A 181 25.74 1.06 10.47
CA VAL A 181 25.11 0.94 9.15
C VAL A 181 25.40 2.15 8.25
N SER A 182 26.40 2.96 8.61
CA SER A 182 26.80 4.14 7.84
C SER A 182 27.19 3.76 6.41
N GLY A 183 26.49 4.34 5.44
CA GLY A 183 26.67 4.07 4.00
C GLY A 183 25.78 2.98 3.40
N LEU A 184 25.03 2.21 4.21
CA LEU A 184 24.07 1.22 3.72
C LEU A 184 22.96 1.87 2.88
N ASN A 185 22.44 3.00 3.36
CA ASN A 185 21.42 3.77 2.67
C ASN A 185 21.93 5.18 2.37
N LYS A 186 21.76 5.64 1.12
CA LYS A 186 22.22 6.95 0.63
C LYS A 186 21.05 7.88 0.25
N TYR A 187 19.81 7.44 0.41
CA TYR A 187 18.60 8.09 -0.11
C TYR A 187 17.61 8.45 1.00
N LYS A 188 18.01 9.36 1.92
CA LYS A 188 17.18 9.76 3.08
C LYS A 188 15.77 10.22 2.71
N ASN A 189 15.61 10.96 1.61
CA ASN A 189 14.31 11.50 1.18
C ASN A 189 13.35 10.45 0.58
N GLU A 190 13.81 9.21 0.40
CA GLU A 190 12.98 8.09 -0.04
C GLU A 190 13.05 6.94 1.00
N SER A 191 13.18 7.28 2.28
CA SER A 191 13.35 6.34 3.39
C SER A 191 12.55 6.79 4.61
N TYR A 192 12.17 5.83 5.45
CA TYR A 192 11.50 6.03 6.72
C TYR A 192 12.52 6.17 7.84
N THR A 193 12.40 7.24 8.62
CA THR A 193 13.08 7.35 9.90
C THR A 193 12.47 6.40 10.93
N ARG A 194 13.09 6.29 12.12
CA ARG A 194 12.54 5.51 13.22
C ARG A 194 11.15 6.01 13.60
N GLU A 195 11.01 7.33 13.68
CA GLU A 195 9.77 8.02 14.03
C GLU A 195 8.69 7.76 12.98
N ASP A 196 9.02 7.85 11.69
CA ASP A 196 8.07 7.53 10.61
C ASP A 196 7.60 6.06 10.73
N PHE A 197 8.52 5.12 10.97
CA PHE A 197 8.17 3.71 11.02
C PHE A 197 7.38 3.34 12.29
N ASP A 198 7.64 3.98 13.43
CA ASP A 198 6.82 3.85 14.63
C ASP A 198 5.41 4.43 14.44
N GLU A 199 5.28 5.56 13.74
CA GLU A 199 4.00 6.18 13.40
C GLU A 199 3.17 5.28 12.47
N ILE A 200 3.78 4.71 11.43
CA ILE A 200 3.14 3.72 10.54
C ILE A 200 2.60 2.55 11.37
N GLN A 201 3.46 1.92 12.18
CA GLN A 201 3.09 0.73 12.93
C GLN A 201 2.00 0.99 13.98
N SER A 202 2.08 2.10 14.71
CA SER A 202 1.09 2.46 15.72
C SER A 202 -0.26 2.82 15.11
N THR A 203 -0.28 3.55 14.00
CA THR A 203 -1.51 3.89 13.28
C THR A 203 -2.19 2.65 12.69
N CYS A 204 -1.42 1.74 12.09
CA CYS A 204 -1.94 0.47 11.62
C CYS A 204 -2.46 -0.41 12.78
N ALA A 205 -1.71 -0.48 13.89
CA ALA A 205 -2.10 -1.26 15.06
C ALA A 205 -3.39 -0.73 15.71
N ALA A 206 -3.58 0.58 15.77
CA ALA A 206 -4.82 1.23 16.23
C ALA A 206 -6.06 0.83 15.42
N ARG A 207 -5.86 0.26 14.23
CA ARG A 207 -6.89 -0.32 13.37
C ARG A 207 -6.76 -1.84 13.23
N GLY A 208 -6.05 -2.51 14.13
CA GLY A 208 -5.94 -3.97 14.14
C GLY A 208 -5.04 -4.57 13.05
N VAL A 209 -4.29 -3.75 12.31
CA VAL A 209 -3.35 -4.20 11.27
C VAL A 209 -1.92 -4.21 11.82
N THR A 210 -1.23 -5.34 11.69
CA THR A 210 0.18 -5.50 12.09
C THR A 210 1.07 -5.36 10.87
N ILE A 211 2.12 -4.54 10.95
CA ILE A 211 3.17 -4.49 9.94
C ILE A 211 4.12 -5.67 10.11
N ILE A 212 4.39 -6.41 9.03
CA ILE A 212 5.51 -7.35 8.94
C ILE A 212 6.58 -6.70 8.05
N PRO A 213 7.72 -6.27 8.60
CA PRO A 213 8.81 -5.73 7.80
C PRO A 213 9.67 -6.85 7.21
N GLU A 214 10.12 -6.66 5.98
CA GLU A 214 11.11 -7.49 5.29
C GLU A 214 12.38 -6.71 4.99
N ILE A 215 13.52 -7.26 5.43
CA ILE A 215 14.84 -6.86 4.95
C ILE A 215 15.39 -8.05 4.17
N GLU A 216 15.32 -7.93 2.86
CA GLU A 216 15.66 -8.97 1.88
C GLU A 216 17.15 -9.32 1.87
N ALA A 217 17.44 -10.60 2.05
CA ALA A 217 18.74 -11.24 1.86
C ALA A 217 18.61 -12.77 1.99
N PRO A 218 19.44 -13.58 1.31
CA PRO A 218 20.63 -13.21 0.56
C PRO A 218 20.39 -12.99 -0.93
N GLY A 219 19.16 -13.22 -1.42
CA GLY A 219 18.70 -12.75 -2.73
C GLY A 219 18.49 -11.23 -2.72
N HIS A 220 18.33 -10.64 -3.91
CA HIS A 220 17.93 -9.24 -4.11
C HIS A 220 18.62 -8.20 -3.19
N ALA A 221 19.89 -8.45 -2.86
CA ALA A 221 20.66 -7.75 -1.84
C ALA A 221 21.63 -6.74 -2.45
N LEU A 222 21.40 -6.27 -3.68
CA LEU A 222 22.34 -5.37 -4.36
C LEU A 222 22.62 -4.09 -3.58
N VAL A 223 21.65 -3.57 -2.81
CA VAL A 223 21.87 -2.38 -1.96
C VAL A 223 22.95 -2.64 -0.89
N ILE A 224 23.03 -3.86 -0.37
CA ILE A 224 24.06 -4.29 0.59
C ILE A 224 25.39 -4.46 -0.14
N VAL A 225 25.40 -5.00 -1.35
CA VAL A 225 26.61 -5.11 -2.19
C VAL A 225 27.12 -3.73 -2.63
N GLN A 226 26.25 -2.76 -2.90
CA GLN A 226 26.63 -1.35 -3.17
C GLN A 226 27.25 -0.65 -1.96
N TRP A 227 26.98 -1.15 -0.75
CA TRP A 227 27.62 -0.69 0.49
C TRP A 227 28.94 -1.42 0.74
N LYS A 228 28.96 -2.74 0.55
CA LYS A 228 30.10 -3.63 0.75
C LYS A 228 30.30 -4.56 -0.45
N PRO A 229 31.00 -4.10 -1.52
CA PRO A 229 31.13 -4.85 -2.77
C PRO A 229 31.77 -6.23 -2.60
N GLU A 230 32.63 -6.41 -1.60
CA GLU A 230 33.29 -7.68 -1.29
C GLU A 230 32.32 -8.81 -0.89
N LEU A 231 31.08 -8.48 -0.53
CA LEU A 231 30.05 -9.45 -0.17
C LEU A 231 29.25 -9.97 -1.37
N GLY A 232 29.47 -9.43 -2.57
CA GLY A 232 28.74 -9.83 -3.77
C GLY A 232 29.07 -11.26 -4.23
N TYR A 233 28.06 -11.97 -4.73
CA TYR A 233 28.26 -13.27 -5.36
C TYR A 233 28.82 -13.10 -6.78
N SER A 234 29.89 -13.82 -7.11
CA SER A 234 30.67 -13.57 -8.33
C SER A 234 29.92 -13.79 -9.65
N GLY A 235 28.80 -14.54 -9.63
CA GLY A 235 27.94 -14.75 -10.79
C GLY A 235 26.81 -13.72 -10.92
N ASP A 236 26.41 -13.09 -9.81
CA ASP A 236 25.31 -12.14 -9.75
C ASP A 236 25.45 -11.25 -8.50
N LEU A 237 25.74 -9.96 -8.72
CA LEU A 237 25.94 -8.99 -7.64
C LEU A 237 24.64 -8.59 -6.92
N SER A 238 23.48 -9.03 -7.41
CA SER A 238 22.24 -8.93 -6.64
C SER A 238 22.14 -9.99 -5.54
N LEU A 239 23.08 -10.93 -5.45
CA LEU A 239 23.10 -11.96 -4.41
C LEU A 239 24.28 -11.76 -3.46
N LEU A 240 24.12 -12.14 -2.19
CA LEU A 240 25.21 -12.21 -1.23
C LEU A 240 26.01 -13.51 -1.38
N ASN A 241 27.33 -13.41 -1.29
CA ASN A 241 28.21 -14.56 -1.10
C ASN A 241 28.16 -15.00 0.37
N ILE A 242 27.26 -15.93 0.68
CA ILE A 242 27.04 -16.41 2.05
C ILE A 242 28.31 -17.04 2.66
N SER A 243 29.10 -17.76 1.84
CA SER A 243 30.38 -18.35 2.24
C SER A 243 31.45 -17.32 2.63
N HIS A 244 31.27 -16.04 2.30
CA HIS A 244 32.18 -14.99 2.73
C HIS A 244 32.04 -14.76 4.26
N PRO A 245 33.15 -14.74 5.04
CA PRO A 245 33.10 -14.74 6.50
C PRO A 245 32.37 -13.53 7.11
N GLU A 246 32.32 -12.40 6.38
CA GLU A 246 31.68 -11.17 6.84
C GLU A 246 30.20 -11.04 6.45
N THR A 247 29.63 -11.97 5.69
CA THR A 247 28.24 -11.88 5.22
C THR A 247 27.25 -11.98 6.38
N ILE A 248 27.29 -13.08 7.14
CA ILE A 248 26.43 -13.26 8.32
C ILE A 248 26.68 -12.16 9.39
N PRO A 249 27.93 -11.82 9.76
CA PRO A 249 28.19 -10.68 10.65
C PRO A 249 27.60 -9.36 10.17
N THR A 250 27.70 -9.05 8.87
CA THR A 250 27.10 -7.83 8.31
C THR A 250 25.58 -7.86 8.41
N MET A 251 24.94 -8.98 8.09
CA MET A 251 23.48 -9.10 8.25
C MET A 251 23.04 -8.99 9.71
N LYS A 252 23.80 -9.56 10.65
CA LYS A 252 23.53 -9.37 12.09
C LYS A 252 23.67 -7.91 12.51
N THR A 253 24.62 -7.16 11.95
CA THR A 253 24.74 -5.72 12.19
C THR A 253 23.51 -4.95 11.69
N ILE A 254 23.06 -5.24 10.47
CA ILE A 254 21.84 -4.62 9.90
C ILE A 254 20.63 -4.94 10.79
N TRP A 255 20.41 -6.21 11.10
CA TRP A 255 19.29 -6.62 11.96
C TRP A 255 19.43 -6.09 13.39
N GLY A 256 20.63 -6.00 13.95
CA GLY A 256 20.84 -5.43 15.29
C GLY A 256 20.41 -3.98 15.39
N GLU A 257 20.55 -3.20 14.31
CA GLU A 257 20.09 -1.81 14.24
C GLU A 257 18.56 -1.72 14.12
N PHE A 258 17.96 -2.47 13.20
CA PHE A 258 16.54 -2.28 12.84
C PHE A 258 15.57 -3.20 13.57
N LEU A 259 15.99 -4.35 14.11
CA LEU A 259 15.12 -5.28 14.84
C LEU A 259 14.36 -4.63 16.03
N PRO A 260 14.97 -3.71 16.81
CA PRO A 260 14.24 -2.95 17.84
C PRO A 260 13.14 -2.03 17.30
N TRP A 261 13.07 -1.82 15.98
CA TRP A 261 12.06 -0.99 15.31
C TRP A 261 10.76 -1.71 15.09
N PHE A 262 10.77 -3.03 15.14
CA PHE A 262 9.67 -3.83 14.64
C PHE A 262 8.74 -4.28 15.79
N HIS A 263 7.54 -3.73 15.83
CA HIS A 263 6.51 -4.01 16.84
C HIS A 263 5.63 -5.21 16.46
N THR A 264 6.27 -6.27 15.97
CA THR A 264 5.65 -7.53 15.56
C THR A 264 6.38 -8.73 16.16
N LYS A 265 5.69 -9.86 16.27
CA LYS A 265 6.25 -11.16 16.69
C LYS A 265 6.96 -11.91 15.56
N VAL A 266 6.70 -11.54 14.31
CA VAL A 266 7.29 -12.16 13.12
C VAL A 266 7.84 -11.07 12.21
N VAL A 267 9.09 -11.23 11.78
CA VAL A 267 9.75 -10.40 10.76
C VAL A 267 10.12 -11.28 9.58
N SER A 268 10.20 -10.72 8.38
CA SER A 268 10.67 -11.48 7.22
C SER A 268 12.13 -11.15 6.92
N ILE A 269 12.91 -12.16 6.56
CA ILE A 269 14.26 -11.95 6.03
C ILE A 269 14.29 -12.12 4.51
N GLY A 270 13.14 -12.34 3.88
CA GLY A 270 13.07 -12.59 2.45
C GLY A 270 13.61 -13.96 2.08
N ALA A 271 14.80 -13.98 1.50
CA ALA A 271 15.56 -15.16 1.13
C ALA A 271 14.96 -15.94 -0.06
N ASP A 272 14.35 -15.22 -1.00
CA ASP A 272 13.92 -15.72 -2.31
C ASP A 272 15.06 -15.75 -3.34
N GLU A 273 14.83 -16.49 -4.44
CA GLU A 273 15.61 -16.53 -5.68
C GLU A 273 17.15 -16.68 -5.53
N TYR A 274 17.61 -17.21 -4.39
CA TYR A 274 19.03 -17.43 -4.17
C TYR A 274 19.54 -18.62 -4.98
N THR A 275 20.46 -18.38 -5.91
CA THR A 275 20.97 -19.43 -6.83
C THR A 275 22.29 -20.06 -6.39
N GLY A 276 22.81 -19.70 -5.21
CA GLY A 276 24.01 -20.32 -4.63
C GLY A 276 23.76 -21.69 -4.00
N PRO A 277 24.74 -22.26 -3.29
CA PRO A 277 24.59 -23.56 -2.64
C PRO A 277 23.49 -23.56 -1.56
N SER A 278 22.57 -24.53 -1.61
CA SER A 278 21.46 -24.63 -0.64
C SER A 278 21.92 -24.92 0.79
N THR A 279 23.11 -25.50 0.99
CA THR A 279 23.70 -25.67 2.32
C THR A 279 24.06 -24.33 2.95
N ASP A 280 24.65 -23.42 2.16
CA ASP A 280 25.01 -22.09 2.61
C ASP A 280 23.74 -21.30 2.93
N TYR A 281 22.72 -21.43 2.07
CA TYR A 281 21.39 -20.87 2.31
C TYR A 281 20.79 -21.31 3.66
N ASN A 282 20.76 -22.61 3.93
CA ASN A 282 20.20 -23.13 5.18
C ASN A 282 21.00 -22.64 6.40
N ASP A 283 22.33 -22.58 6.28
CA ASP A 283 23.21 -22.03 7.33
C ASP A 283 22.92 -20.55 7.59
N PHE A 284 22.69 -19.76 6.54
CA PHE A 284 22.27 -18.36 6.63
C PHE A 284 20.93 -18.20 7.34
N VAL A 285 19.89 -18.88 6.87
CA VAL A 285 18.53 -18.79 7.44
C VAL A 285 18.56 -19.20 8.93
N ASN A 286 19.24 -20.30 9.26
CA ASN A 286 19.36 -20.77 10.64
C ASN A 286 20.16 -19.81 11.53
N ALA A 287 21.22 -19.20 11.00
CA ALA A 287 22.00 -18.19 11.71
C ALA A 287 21.17 -16.93 12.01
N MET A 288 20.35 -16.49 11.04
CA MET A 288 19.46 -15.34 11.22
C MET A 288 18.29 -15.66 12.15
N ALA A 289 17.67 -16.84 12.04
CA ALA A 289 16.63 -17.30 12.96
C ALA A 289 17.14 -17.33 14.42
N SER A 290 18.34 -17.88 14.62
CA SER A 290 18.99 -17.92 15.95
C SER A 290 19.26 -16.53 16.50
N TYR A 291 19.75 -15.62 15.65
CA TYR A 291 20.07 -14.25 16.06
C TYR A 291 18.81 -13.46 16.40
N VAL A 292 17.84 -13.38 15.48
CA VAL A 292 16.58 -12.65 15.69
C VAL A 292 15.83 -13.20 16.90
N GLY A 293 15.73 -14.52 17.03
CA GLY A 293 15.10 -15.18 18.17
C GLY A 293 15.84 -14.92 19.48
N GLY A 294 17.18 -14.95 19.48
CA GLY A 294 18.00 -14.69 20.66
C GLY A 294 17.92 -13.24 21.16
N GLU A 295 17.94 -12.27 20.25
CA GLU A 295 17.94 -10.84 20.60
C GLU A 295 16.56 -10.30 20.99
N SER A 296 15.48 -10.89 20.46
CA SER A 296 14.14 -10.29 20.57
C SER A 296 13.00 -11.25 20.91
N GLY A 297 13.23 -12.57 20.86
CA GLY A 297 12.18 -13.57 20.96
C GLY A 297 11.22 -13.63 19.77
N LYS A 298 11.48 -12.87 18.70
CA LYS A 298 10.69 -12.91 17.45
C LYS A 298 11.03 -14.15 16.63
N LEU A 299 10.08 -14.56 15.80
CA LEU A 299 10.28 -15.57 14.77
C LEU A 299 10.61 -14.90 13.44
N ILE A 300 11.25 -15.64 12.55
CA ILE A 300 11.48 -15.20 11.17
C ILE A 300 10.55 -15.91 10.19
N ARG A 301 10.27 -15.22 9.09
CA ARG A 301 9.66 -15.77 7.88
C ARG A 301 10.62 -15.66 6.72
N ILE A 302 10.52 -16.61 5.80
CA ILE A 302 11.22 -16.62 4.52
C ILE A 302 10.23 -16.83 3.39
N TRP A 303 10.57 -16.41 2.19
CA TRP A 303 10.00 -16.97 0.97
C TRP A 303 10.49 -18.40 0.75
N GLY A 304 9.65 -19.22 0.13
CA GLY A 304 10.02 -20.57 -0.28
C GLY A 304 11.03 -20.54 -1.44
N THR A 305 12.15 -21.26 -1.27
CA THR A 305 13.29 -21.23 -2.22
C THR A 305 13.95 -22.60 -2.34
N PHE A 306 14.36 -23.19 -1.21
CA PHE A 306 14.91 -24.54 -1.18
C PHE A 306 14.04 -25.47 -0.34
N PRO A 307 13.45 -26.50 -0.97
CA PRO A 307 12.77 -27.57 -0.25
C PRO A 307 13.72 -28.26 0.76
N PRO A 308 13.23 -28.67 1.94
CA PRO A 308 14.02 -29.43 2.88
C PRO A 308 14.39 -30.81 2.30
N VAL A 309 15.57 -31.31 2.62
CA VAL A 309 16.03 -32.65 2.23
C VAL A 309 16.07 -33.56 3.45
N TYR A 310 15.24 -34.61 3.44
CA TYR A 310 15.08 -35.53 4.57
C TYR A 310 16.11 -36.67 4.52
N ASN A 311 17.38 -36.34 4.73
CA ASN A 311 18.45 -37.30 5.02
C ASN A 311 19.19 -36.90 6.31
N GLU A 312 19.78 -37.87 7.02
CA GLU A 312 20.37 -37.66 8.36
C GLU A 312 21.54 -36.65 8.41
N THR A 313 22.10 -36.29 7.26
CA THR A 313 23.30 -35.45 7.15
C THR A 313 23.04 -34.05 6.62
N TYR A 314 21.83 -33.76 6.15
CA TYR A 314 21.50 -32.48 5.52
C TYR A 314 20.96 -31.50 6.57
N ASN A 315 21.60 -30.33 6.66
CA ASN A 315 21.20 -29.28 7.59
C ASN A 315 20.01 -28.51 7.01
N ASN A 316 18.79 -28.90 7.37
CA ASN A 316 17.58 -28.18 6.98
C ASN A 316 17.42 -26.88 7.80
N ILE A 317 16.61 -25.96 7.26
CA ILE A 317 16.14 -24.81 8.05
C ILE A 317 15.31 -25.28 9.25
N TYR A 318 15.32 -24.51 10.34
CA TYR A 318 14.55 -24.84 11.54
C TYR A 318 13.04 -24.84 11.29
N GLN A 319 12.32 -25.80 11.87
CA GLN A 319 10.86 -25.94 11.72
C GLN A 319 10.04 -24.77 12.31
N ASN A 320 10.64 -23.95 13.17
CA ASN A 320 9.99 -22.75 13.70
C ASN A 320 10.13 -21.53 12.79
N VAL A 321 10.84 -21.64 11.66
CA VAL A 321 10.82 -20.67 10.57
C VAL A 321 9.55 -20.91 9.75
N SER A 322 8.71 -19.89 9.61
CA SER A 322 7.54 -20.00 8.73
C SER A 322 7.93 -19.75 7.29
N VAL A 323 7.35 -20.49 6.35
CA VAL A 323 7.61 -20.35 4.91
C VAL A 323 6.45 -19.63 4.25
N GLN A 324 6.74 -18.66 3.40
CA GLN A 324 5.77 -17.99 2.55
C GLN A 324 5.93 -18.55 1.15
N HIS A 325 5.03 -19.47 0.79
CA HIS A 325 5.08 -20.12 -0.52
C HIS A 325 4.54 -19.18 -1.59
N TRP A 326 5.28 -19.06 -2.68
CA TRP A 326 4.93 -18.19 -3.79
C TRP A 326 4.78 -18.91 -5.13
N GLU A 327 5.64 -19.89 -5.43
CA GLU A 327 5.70 -20.46 -6.77
C GLU A 327 6.12 -21.93 -6.77
N TYR A 328 5.49 -22.72 -7.65
CA TYR A 328 5.63 -24.18 -7.66
C TYR A 328 6.93 -24.69 -8.27
N PHE A 329 7.66 -23.85 -9.01
CA PHE A 329 8.98 -24.26 -9.50
C PHE A 329 10.06 -24.20 -8.42
N GLU A 330 9.86 -23.44 -7.34
CA GLU A 330 10.76 -23.40 -6.18
C GLU A 330 10.47 -24.57 -5.25
N ASP A 331 9.21 -24.74 -4.85
CA ASP A 331 8.82 -25.76 -3.88
C ASP A 331 7.34 -26.18 -4.00
N ASN A 332 6.99 -27.28 -3.32
CA ASN A 332 5.61 -27.68 -3.10
C ASN A 332 5.23 -27.48 -1.61
N PRO A 333 4.30 -26.56 -1.30
CA PRO A 333 4.03 -26.17 0.08
C PRO A 333 3.47 -27.32 0.91
N TYR A 334 2.70 -28.21 0.30
CA TYR A 334 2.10 -29.33 1.00
C TYR A 334 3.11 -30.45 1.28
N TYR A 335 3.80 -30.93 0.24
CA TYR A 335 4.70 -32.08 0.36
C TYR A 335 6.03 -31.74 1.02
N ASP A 336 6.58 -30.56 0.73
CA ASP A 336 7.93 -30.21 1.20
C ASP A 336 7.89 -29.65 2.62
N TYR A 337 6.85 -28.90 2.97
CA TYR A 337 6.75 -28.16 4.24
C TYR A 337 5.67 -28.70 5.19
N ILE A 338 4.40 -28.66 4.80
CA ILE A 338 3.28 -28.95 5.72
C ILE A 338 3.32 -30.39 6.26
N LEU A 339 3.57 -31.38 5.40
CA LEU A 339 3.70 -32.78 5.84
C LEU A 339 4.90 -33.03 6.77
N ASN A 340 5.81 -32.06 6.85
CA ASN A 340 7.05 -32.12 7.63
C ASN A 340 7.08 -31.09 8.76
N ASN A 341 5.91 -30.64 9.22
CA ASN A 341 5.69 -29.76 10.37
C ASN A 341 6.22 -28.33 10.24
N TYR A 342 6.41 -27.84 9.01
CA TYR A 342 6.65 -26.42 8.77
C TYR A 342 5.32 -25.68 8.63
N SER A 343 5.26 -24.47 9.18
CA SER A 343 4.10 -23.59 9.00
C SER A 343 4.23 -22.77 7.73
N VAL A 344 3.15 -22.67 6.94
CA VAL A 344 3.17 -22.04 5.62
C VAL A 344 2.12 -20.93 5.53
N VAL A 345 2.50 -19.79 4.94
CA VAL A 345 1.61 -18.73 4.46
C VAL A 345 1.46 -18.86 2.96
N ASN A 346 0.23 -18.79 2.47
CA ASN A 346 -0.10 -18.86 1.06
C ASN A 346 0.04 -17.48 0.38
N SER A 347 1.01 -17.37 -0.52
CA SER A 347 1.18 -16.24 -1.43
C SER A 347 1.19 -16.76 -2.86
N ASN A 348 0.26 -17.63 -3.24
CA ASN A 348 0.21 -18.22 -4.58
C ASN A 348 0.27 -17.13 -5.69
N ASP A 349 1.12 -17.37 -6.69
CA ASP A 349 1.36 -16.56 -7.90
C ASP A 349 0.09 -16.27 -8.72
N ASP A 350 -0.96 -17.09 -8.62
CA ASP A 350 -2.28 -16.87 -9.22
C ASP A 350 -2.92 -15.53 -8.79
N TYR A 351 -2.52 -14.99 -7.63
CA TYR A 351 -2.96 -13.71 -7.09
C TYR A 351 -1.86 -12.64 -7.06
N TYR A 352 -0.65 -12.98 -7.51
CA TYR A 352 0.45 -12.02 -7.65
C TYR A 352 0.07 -10.92 -8.63
N ILE A 353 0.46 -9.70 -8.28
CA ILE A 353 0.37 -8.60 -9.22
C ILE A 353 1.71 -7.90 -9.40
N VAL A 354 2.01 -7.56 -10.65
CA VAL A 354 3.09 -6.63 -10.99
C VAL A 354 2.43 -5.31 -11.32
N ASN A 355 2.70 -4.31 -10.50
CA ASN A 355 2.09 -3.01 -10.62
C ASN A 355 2.39 -2.40 -12.00
N LYS A 356 1.42 -1.65 -12.53
CA LYS A 356 1.43 -1.01 -13.84
C LYS A 356 1.36 -1.93 -15.05
N TRP A 357 2.40 -2.72 -15.28
CA TRP A 357 2.62 -3.41 -16.55
C TRP A 357 3.51 -4.63 -16.38
N ALA A 358 3.19 -5.69 -17.12
CA ALA A 358 4.03 -6.86 -17.31
C ALA A 358 4.01 -7.29 -18.79
N PRO A 359 5.05 -8.00 -19.29
CA PRO A 359 5.05 -8.55 -20.63
C PRO A 359 3.92 -9.58 -20.81
N ALA A 360 3.57 -9.88 -22.06
CA ALA A 360 2.55 -10.88 -22.37
C ALA A 360 2.89 -12.24 -21.75
N GLY A 361 1.96 -12.79 -20.96
CA GLY A 361 2.16 -14.03 -20.20
C GLY A 361 2.76 -13.83 -18.81
N GLY A 362 3.09 -12.59 -18.41
CA GLY A 362 3.44 -12.24 -17.03
C GLY A 362 2.22 -12.03 -16.14
N TYR A 363 2.48 -11.56 -14.92
CA TYR A 363 1.46 -11.31 -13.91
C TYR A 363 0.49 -10.19 -14.28
N LEU A 364 -0.72 -10.24 -13.72
CA LEU A 364 -1.70 -9.17 -13.87
C LEU A 364 -1.26 -7.92 -13.09
N ASN A 365 -1.84 -6.78 -13.42
CA ASN A 365 -1.65 -5.52 -12.68
C ASN A 365 -2.82 -5.22 -11.72
N HIS A 366 -3.66 -6.22 -11.46
CA HIS A 366 -4.83 -6.16 -10.58
C HIS A 366 -5.18 -7.57 -10.12
N ILE A 367 -5.84 -7.69 -8.97
CA ILE A 367 -6.32 -8.97 -8.47
C ILE A 367 -7.42 -9.51 -9.38
N ASN A 368 -7.30 -10.79 -9.77
CA ASN A 368 -8.33 -11.45 -10.55
C ASN A 368 -9.54 -11.81 -9.66
N LEU A 369 -10.58 -10.98 -9.71
CA LEU A 369 -11.80 -11.17 -8.92
C LEU A 369 -12.51 -12.49 -9.26
N THR A 370 -12.58 -12.84 -10.54
CA THR A 370 -13.17 -14.11 -10.98
C THR A 370 -12.44 -15.30 -10.33
N LYS A 371 -11.10 -15.35 -10.37
CA LYS A 371 -10.35 -16.41 -9.66
C LYS A 371 -10.53 -16.36 -8.13
N THR A 372 -10.83 -15.21 -7.56
CA THR A 372 -11.07 -15.07 -6.11
C THR A 372 -12.43 -15.68 -5.72
N PHE A 373 -13.46 -15.46 -6.53
CA PHE A 373 -14.84 -15.88 -6.25
C PHE A 373 -15.25 -17.22 -6.86
N TYR A 374 -14.46 -17.78 -7.79
CA TYR A 374 -14.68 -19.12 -8.32
C TYR A 374 -13.44 -19.98 -8.04
N GLY A 375 -13.61 -20.99 -7.19
CA GLY A 375 -12.55 -21.95 -6.90
C GLY A 375 -12.32 -22.94 -8.03
N THR A 376 -11.10 -23.49 -8.07
CA THR A 376 -10.78 -24.74 -8.78
C THR A 376 -9.92 -25.64 -7.87
N PRO A 377 -9.95 -26.99 -8.00
CA PRO A 377 -10.56 -27.79 -9.08
C PRO A 377 -12.11 -27.80 -9.08
N PRO A 378 -12.78 -28.34 -10.12
CA PRO A 378 -14.17 -28.04 -10.52
C PRO A 378 -15.29 -28.23 -9.48
N ASP A 379 -14.97 -28.66 -8.27
CA ASP A 379 -15.84 -28.90 -7.12
C ASP A 379 -15.68 -27.88 -5.97
N ALA A 380 -14.63 -27.05 -5.97
CA ALA A 380 -14.46 -25.98 -4.99
C ALA A 380 -15.30 -24.75 -5.37
N THR A 381 -16.19 -24.32 -4.48
CA THR A 381 -17.06 -23.16 -4.75
C THR A 381 -16.27 -21.84 -4.74
N TYR A 382 -15.21 -21.74 -3.94
CA TYR A 382 -14.43 -20.52 -3.70
C TYR A 382 -12.95 -20.84 -3.45
N TRP A 383 -12.04 -19.91 -3.75
CA TRP A 383 -10.67 -19.99 -3.24
C TRP A 383 -10.63 -19.71 -1.73
N ARG A 384 -9.68 -20.33 -1.03
CA ARG A 384 -9.38 -20.09 0.39
C ARG A 384 -7.89 -20.21 0.66
N PRO A 385 -7.36 -19.66 1.76
CA PRO A 385 -5.93 -19.71 2.09
C PRO A 385 -5.26 -21.09 2.10
N TYR A 386 -6.01 -22.18 2.34
CA TYR A 386 -5.45 -23.54 2.29
C TYR A 386 -5.26 -24.09 0.86
N VAL A 387 -5.80 -23.40 -0.15
CA VAL A 387 -5.70 -23.78 -1.57
C VAL A 387 -4.46 -23.11 -2.17
N PHE A 388 -3.35 -23.85 -2.19
CA PHE A 388 -2.08 -23.44 -2.80
C PHE A 388 -2.05 -23.77 -4.29
N ASP A 389 -2.61 -24.88 -4.75
CA ASP A 389 -2.70 -25.26 -6.16
C ASP A 389 -4.16 -25.34 -6.61
N GLN A 390 -4.55 -24.43 -7.49
CA GLN A 390 -5.90 -24.39 -8.07
C GLN A 390 -6.12 -25.46 -9.14
N LYS A 391 -5.05 -26.02 -9.71
CA LYS A 391 -5.06 -26.97 -10.82
C LYS A 391 -4.97 -28.41 -10.32
N ASN A 392 -4.40 -28.64 -9.15
CA ASN A 392 -4.22 -29.98 -8.57
C ASN A 392 -4.57 -30.05 -7.07
N ALA A 393 -5.74 -30.61 -6.75
CA ALA A 393 -6.18 -30.81 -5.36
C ALA A 393 -5.20 -31.62 -4.50
N THR A 394 -4.37 -32.49 -5.07
CA THR A 394 -3.42 -33.31 -4.26
C THR A 394 -2.27 -32.49 -3.70
N ASN A 395 -2.09 -31.25 -4.17
CA ASN A 395 -1.08 -30.31 -3.69
C ASN A 395 -1.62 -29.41 -2.55
N ASN A 396 -2.86 -29.63 -2.10
CA ASN A 396 -3.48 -28.84 -1.05
C ASN A 396 -3.66 -29.66 0.24
N PRO A 397 -3.37 -29.09 1.41
CA PRO A 397 -3.75 -29.66 2.70
C PRO A 397 -5.27 -29.64 2.89
N SER A 398 -5.76 -30.23 3.98
CA SER A 398 -7.14 -30.01 4.42
C SER A 398 -7.33 -28.58 4.92
N GLU A 399 -8.56 -28.05 4.83
CA GLU A 399 -8.93 -26.73 5.35
C GLU A 399 -8.61 -26.57 6.86
N ALA A 400 -8.77 -27.66 7.62
CA ALA A 400 -8.49 -27.71 9.06
C ALA A 400 -7.00 -27.94 9.41
N ASN A 401 -6.08 -27.87 8.46
CA ASN A 401 -4.66 -28.12 8.74
C ASN A 401 -4.04 -26.94 9.53
N PRO A 402 -3.49 -27.17 10.74
CA PRO A 402 -3.01 -26.10 11.62
C PRO A 402 -1.70 -25.44 11.13
N PHE A 403 -1.00 -26.06 10.18
CA PHE A 403 0.22 -25.48 9.60
C PHE A 403 -0.07 -24.46 8.50
N VAL A 404 -1.32 -24.30 8.07
CA VAL A 404 -1.73 -23.21 7.17
C VAL A 404 -1.98 -21.96 8.01
N LEU A 405 -1.06 -21.01 7.96
CA LEU A 405 -1.15 -19.78 8.75
C LEU A 405 -2.15 -18.77 8.19
N GLY A 406 -2.48 -18.89 6.89
CA GLY A 406 -3.35 -17.99 6.15
C GLY A 406 -2.72 -17.54 4.84
N SER A 407 -2.99 -16.31 4.40
CA SER A 407 -2.53 -15.81 3.11
C SER A 407 -2.10 -14.34 3.15
N ILE A 408 -1.06 -14.04 2.38
CA ILE A 408 -0.58 -12.69 2.08
C ILE A 408 -0.45 -12.60 0.57
N VAL A 409 -1.12 -11.64 -0.07
CA VAL A 409 -1.04 -11.47 -1.53
C VAL A 409 -0.11 -10.30 -1.86
N PRO A 410 0.98 -10.52 -2.60
CA PRO A 410 1.95 -9.47 -2.87
C PRO A 410 1.67 -8.69 -4.14
N MET A 411 2.12 -7.44 -4.09
CA MET A 411 2.26 -6.57 -5.25
C MET A 411 3.72 -6.17 -5.39
N TRP A 412 4.25 -6.41 -6.57
CA TRP A 412 5.62 -6.12 -6.94
C TRP A 412 5.72 -4.92 -7.88
N ASN A 413 6.84 -4.19 -7.77
CA ASN A 413 7.18 -3.06 -8.64
C ASN A 413 8.41 -3.42 -9.50
N ASP A 414 8.35 -4.55 -10.21
CA ASP A 414 9.46 -5.17 -10.97
C ASP A 414 10.27 -4.21 -11.83
N TYR A 415 9.58 -3.25 -12.46
CA TYR A 415 10.17 -2.36 -13.46
C TYR A 415 10.53 -0.97 -12.91
N GLY A 416 10.41 -0.79 -11.59
CA GLY A 416 10.97 0.33 -10.85
C GLY A 416 10.07 1.53 -10.62
N ALA A 417 10.60 2.49 -9.88
CA ALA A 417 9.85 3.62 -9.34
C ALA A 417 9.26 4.56 -10.40
N ASN A 418 9.84 4.63 -11.61
CA ASN A 418 9.37 5.55 -12.65
C ASN A 418 8.21 5.00 -13.50
N THR A 419 7.69 3.83 -13.14
CA THR A 419 6.63 3.13 -13.88
C THR A 419 5.23 3.61 -13.51
N SER A 420 5.05 4.06 -12.28
CA SER A 420 3.75 4.38 -11.70
C SER A 420 3.83 5.58 -10.75
N VAL A 421 2.68 5.95 -10.19
CA VAL A 421 2.58 6.85 -9.03
C VAL A 421 2.02 6.10 -7.83
N TYR A 422 2.15 6.68 -6.63
CA TYR A 422 1.74 6.04 -5.38
C TYR A 422 0.31 5.50 -5.43
N THR A 423 -0.64 6.26 -5.98
CA THR A 423 -2.06 5.87 -5.99
C THR A 423 -2.39 4.73 -6.95
N GLU A 424 -1.57 4.45 -7.97
CA GLU A 424 -1.82 3.32 -8.87
C GLU A 424 -1.71 1.97 -8.18
N ALA A 425 -0.85 1.87 -7.15
CA ALA A 425 -0.79 0.71 -6.26
C ALA A 425 -2.13 0.46 -5.55
N TYR A 426 -2.79 1.52 -5.09
CA TYR A 426 -4.10 1.41 -4.49
C TYR A 426 -5.15 1.00 -5.53
N TYR A 427 -5.16 1.60 -6.72
CA TYR A 427 -6.14 1.22 -7.77
C TYR A 427 -5.98 -0.23 -8.23
N ALA A 428 -4.77 -0.79 -8.22
CA ALA A 428 -4.53 -2.20 -8.48
C ALA A 428 -5.17 -3.13 -7.42
N TRP A 429 -5.39 -2.61 -6.21
CA TRP A 429 -5.94 -3.34 -5.06
C TRP A 429 -7.34 -2.91 -4.64
N ARG A 430 -7.88 -1.82 -5.20
CA ARG A 430 -9.16 -1.21 -4.79
C ARG A 430 -10.23 -2.28 -4.62
N ASP A 431 -10.50 -3.06 -5.65
CA ASP A 431 -11.54 -4.09 -5.58
C ASP A 431 -10.99 -5.44 -5.05
N GLY A 432 -9.68 -5.66 -5.20
CA GLY A 432 -8.98 -6.90 -4.87
C GLY A 432 -8.84 -7.18 -3.38
N ILE A 433 -8.46 -6.17 -2.58
CA ILE A 433 -8.34 -6.29 -1.12
C ILE A 433 -9.67 -6.75 -0.49
N PRO A 434 -10.81 -6.08 -0.73
CA PRO A 434 -12.11 -6.49 -0.22
C PRO A 434 -12.51 -7.91 -0.62
N ALA A 435 -12.28 -8.28 -1.89
CA ALA A 435 -12.61 -9.60 -2.42
C ALA A 435 -11.79 -10.71 -1.78
N LEU A 436 -10.48 -10.52 -1.67
CA LEU A 436 -9.58 -11.44 -0.98
C LEU A 436 -9.88 -11.51 0.51
N ALA A 437 -10.22 -10.39 1.14
CA ALA A 437 -10.53 -10.32 2.56
C ALA A 437 -11.69 -11.24 2.96
N ASP A 438 -12.75 -11.32 2.14
CA ASP A 438 -13.84 -12.29 2.35
C ASP A 438 -13.28 -13.72 2.39
N LYS A 439 -12.49 -14.11 1.39
CA LYS A 439 -11.96 -15.47 1.28
C LYS A 439 -10.90 -15.79 2.34
N GLN A 440 -10.05 -14.83 2.67
CA GLN A 440 -9.04 -14.92 3.72
C GLN A 440 -9.67 -15.01 5.12
N TRP A 441 -10.83 -14.39 5.33
CA TRP A 441 -11.62 -14.56 6.56
C TRP A 441 -12.29 -15.93 6.63
N GLY A 442 -12.69 -16.49 5.49
CA GLY A 442 -13.48 -17.72 5.41
C GLY A 442 -14.94 -17.48 5.00
N GLY A 443 -15.24 -16.31 4.43
CA GLY A 443 -16.54 -15.96 3.87
C GLY A 443 -16.92 -16.77 2.63
N ASN A 444 -18.19 -16.64 2.26
CA ASN A 444 -18.86 -17.40 1.18
C ASN A 444 -19.58 -16.46 0.21
N LEU A 445 -19.20 -15.18 0.14
CA LEU A 445 -19.84 -14.26 -0.80
C LEU A 445 -19.58 -14.75 -2.23
N SER A 446 -20.62 -14.74 -3.06
CA SER A 446 -20.45 -14.83 -4.50
C SER A 446 -19.92 -13.50 -5.06
N GLU A 447 -19.37 -13.53 -6.27
CA GLU A 447 -18.97 -12.30 -6.97
C GLU A 447 -20.16 -11.33 -7.13
N THR A 448 -21.36 -11.86 -7.37
CA THR A 448 -22.58 -11.04 -7.48
C THR A 448 -22.95 -10.37 -6.16
N ASP A 449 -22.84 -11.09 -5.03
CA ASP A 449 -23.12 -10.52 -3.71
C ASP A 449 -22.11 -9.42 -3.38
N PHE A 450 -20.84 -9.64 -3.71
CA PHE A 450 -19.77 -8.67 -3.54
C PHE A 450 -20.03 -7.40 -4.35
N SER A 451 -20.24 -7.53 -5.66
CA SER A 451 -20.48 -6.38 -6.55
C SER A 451 -21.76 -5.60 -6.17
N ALA A 452 -22.75 -6.25 -5.56
CA ALA A 452 -23.99 -5.59 -5.17
C ALA A 452 -23.81 -4.61 -3.99
N VAL A 453 -22.77 -4.77 -3.17
CA VAL A 453 -22.59 -3.98 -1.94
C VAL A 453 -21.29 -3.17 -1.91
N PHE A 454 -20.30 -3.54 -2.74
CA PHE A 454 -18.95 -3.00 -2.63
C PHE A 454 -18.88 -1.47 -2.73
N GLU A 455 -19.44 -0.87 -3.78
CA GLU A 455 -19.37 0.59 -3.97
C GLU A 455 -20.07 1.37 -2.84
N THR A 456 -21.12 0.80 -2.24
CA THR A 456 -21.78 1.41 -1.07
C THR A 456 -20.89 1.34 0.17
N LEU A 457 -20.25 0.20 0.41
CA LEU A 457 -19.31 0.02 1.52
C LEU A 457 -18.05 0.86 1.36
N HIS A 458 -17.53 0.93 0.14
CA HIS A 458 -16.30 1.63 -0.23
C HIS A 458 -16.38 3.13 0.07
N ALA A 459 -17.52 3.75 -0.19
CA ALA A 459 -17.77 5.17 0.06
C ALA A 459 -17.61 5.58 1.54
N ASP A 460 -17.81 4.65 2.48
CA ASP A 460 -17.89 4.91 3.92
C ASP A 460 -16.72 4.28 4.72
N ILE A 461 -15.59 4.00 4.08
CA ILE A 461 -14.43 3.43 4.78
C ILE A 461 -13.72 4.51 5.58
N PRO A 462 -13.66 4.41 6.93
CA PRO A 462 -13.14 5.49 7.76
C PRO A 462 -11.61 5.52 7.79
N GLY A 463 -11.04 6.71 7.98
CA GLY A 463 -9.61 6.89 8.22
C GLY A 463 -8.73 6.78 6.98
N GLN A 464 -9.29 6.98 5.79
CA GLN A 464 -8.58 7.02 4.52
C GLN A 464 -9.29 7.93 3.52
N ASN A 465 -8.55 8.46 2.54
CA ASN A 465 -9.10 9.05 1.32
C ASN A 465 -8.23 8.66 0.12
N LEU A 466 -8.04 7.35 -0.10
CA LEU A 466 -7.18 6.78 -1.16
C LEU A 466 -7.64 7.15 -2.58
N ASP A 467 -8.95 7.34 -2.77
CA ASP A 467 -9.51 7.85 -4.03
C ASP A 467 -9.24 9.36 -4.24
N ARG A 468 -8.78 10.08 -3.20
CA ARG A 468 -8.67 11.55 -3.20
C ARG A 468 -9.99 12.20 -3.63
N THR A 469 -11.09 11.68 -3.10
CA THR A 469 -12.44 12.21 -3.36
C THR A 469 -12.60 13.57 -2.68
N ILE A 470 -13.31 14.46 -3.35
CA ILE A 470 -13.74 15.75 -2.84
C ILE A 470 -15.26 15.75 -2.83
N VAL A 471 -15.86 15.96 -1.66
CA VAL A 471 -17.32 16.10 -1.54
C VAL A 471 -17.73 17.38 -2.27
N SER A 472 -18.68 17.24 -3.21
CA SER A 472 -19.12 18.33 -4.09
C SER A 472 -20.62 18.23 -4.36
N ASP A 473 -21.34 19.36 -4.35
CA ASP A 473 -22.72 19.51 -4.80
C ASP A 473 -22.74 19.80 -6.31
N GLY A 474 -22.51 18.74 -7.10
CA GLY A 474 -22.48 18.77 -8.56
C GLY A 474 -21.09 18.55 -9.17
N ASP A 475 -21.04 18.54 -10.50
CA ASP A 475 -19.84 18.18 -11.26
C ASP A 475 -18.75 19.26 -11.20
N VAL A 476 -19.12 20.53 -11.07
CA VAL A 476 -18.15 21.63 -10.91
C VAL A 476 -17.74 21.69 -9.45
N ILE A 477 -16.52 21.23 -9.14
CA ILE A 477 -16.00 21.19 -7.77
C ILE A 477 -15.64 22.61 -7.31
N PHE A 478 -14.93 23.37 -8.13
CA PHE A 478 -14.72 24.80 -7.91
C PHE A 478 -14.55 25.54 -9.22
N ASN A 479 -14.87 26.83 -9.22
CA ASN A 479 -14.61 27.73 -10.34
C ASN A 479 -14.30 29.14 -9.86
N TYR A 480 -13.02 29.51 -9.86
CA TYR A 480 -12.55 30.84 -9.46
C TYR A 480 -12.33 31.72 -10.69
N THR A 481 -12.91 32.92 -10.65
CA THR A 481 -12.64 34.00 -11.62
C THR A 481 -12.01 35.19 -10.90
N PHE A 482 -10.91 35.73 -11.44
CA PHE A 482 -10.12 36.75 -10.74
C PHE A 482 -10.55 38.20 -11.05
N ALA A 483 -11.86 38.45 -11.15
CA ALA A 483 -12.41 39.79 -11.40
C ALA A 483 -12.67 40.57 -10.09
N GLY A 484 -12.07 41.76 -9.95
CA GLY A 484 -12.26 42.65 -8.78
C GLY A 484 -11.12 42.58 -7.76
N ASN A 485 -11.18 43.41 -6.71
CA ASN A 485 -9.99 43.77 -5.92
C ASN A 485 -9.82 43.09 -4.55
N THR A 486 -10.78 42.34 -3.99
CA THR A 486 -10.67 41.94 -2.56
C THR A 486 -11.30 40.61 -2.12
N SER A 487 -11.97 39.85 -3.01
CA SER A 487 -12.49 38.51 -2.68
C SER A 487 -12.85 37.74 -3.94
N PHE A 488 -12.23 36.58 -4.15
CA PHE A 488 -12.54 35.71 -5.27
C PHE A 488 -13.66 34.76 -4.89
N THR A 489 -14.75 34.81 -5.65
CA THR A 489 -15.92 33.97 -5.39
C THR A 489 -15.75 32.67 -6.15
N ASP A 490 -15.83 31.55 -5.45
CA ASP A 490 -16.08 30.25 -6.07
C ASP A 490 -17.50 30.27 -6.66
N ALA A 491 -17.58 30.19 -7.99
CA ALA A 491 -18.86 30.18 -8.70
C ALA A 491 -19.53 28.80 -8.68
N SER A 492 -18.91 27.80 -8.05
CA SER A 492 -19.52 26.49 -7.80
C SER A 492 -20.51 26.55 -6.62
N PRO A 493 -21.36 25.52 -6.46
CA PRO A 493 -22.21 25.37 -5.27
C PRO A 493 -21.43 25.13 -3.96
N ASN A 494 -20.13 24.79 -4.03
CA ASN A 494 -19.35 24.32 -2.89
C ASN A 494 -18.71 25.43 -2.05
N SER A 495 -18.65 26.65 -2.58
CA SER A 495 -18.17 27.84 -1.85
C SER A 495 -16.78 27.68 -1.21
N PHE A 496 -15.85 26.98 -1.87
CA PHE A 496 -14.49 26.86 -1.36
C PHE A 496 -13.82 28.24 -1.35
N THR A 497 -13.19 28.62 -0.24
CA THR A 497 -12.53 29.94 -0.11
C THR A 497 -11.04 29.82 -0.41
N ILE A 498 -10.51 30.68 -1.28
CA ILE A 498 -9.06 30.77 -1.52
C ILE A 498 -8.42 31.88 -0.68
N ASP A 499 -7.18 31.65 -0.26
CA ASP A 499 -6.30 32.65 0.32
C ASP A 499 -5.28 33.12 -0.72
N THR A 500 -5.08 34.42 -0.85
CA THR A 500 -4.09 34.96 -1.78
C THR A 500 -3.65 36.37 -1.43
N ASP A 501 -2.34 36.61 -1.62
CA ASP A 501 -1.67 37.90 -1.53
C ASP A 501 -1.24 38.43 -2.92
N CYS A 502 -1.69 37.79 -4.00
CA CYS A 502 -1.40 38.23 -5.36
C CYS A 502 -2.27 39.43 -5.78
N GLU A 503 -1.68 40.36 -6.51
CA GLU A 503 -2.36 41.55 -7.01
C GLU A 503 -3.20 41.27 -8.26
N THR A 504 -4.36 41.92 -8.36
CA THR A 504 -5.23 41.85 -9.54
C THR A 504 -5.08 43.08 -10.43
N SER A 505 -5.04 42.85 -11.74
CA SER A 505 -5.14 43.90 -12.76
C SER A 505 -6.34 43.62 -13.66
N GLY A 506 -7.47 44.27 -13.37
CA GLY A 506 -8.73 44.02 -14.08
C GLY A 506 -9.33 42.66 -13.73
N SER A 507 -9.32 41.73 -14.69
CA SER A 507 -9.80 40.34 -14.53
C SER A 507 -8.68 39.31 -14.45
N LEU A 508 -7.43 39.76 -14.34
CA LEU A 508 -6.25 38.90 -14.33
C LEU A 508 -5.54 39.00 -12.98
N LEU A 509 -5.23 37.87 -12.39
CA LEU A 509 -4.36 37.75 -11.22
C LEU A 509 -2.90 37.75 -11.66
N SER A 510 -2.06 38.59 -11.04
CA SER A 510 -0.62 38.65 -11.32
C SER A 510 0.10 37.65 -10.43
N VAL A 511 0.67 36.60 -11.03
CA VAL A 511 1.38 35.54 -10.30
C VAL A 511 2.89 35.74 -10.43
N SER A 512 3.59 35.57 -9.32
CA SER A 512 5.06 35.63 -9.27
C SER A 512 5.60 34.82 -8.10
N PRO A 513 6.93 34.67 -7.96
CA PRO A 513 7.49 34.02 -6.78
C PRO A 513 7.27 34.80 -5.46
N ALA A 514 6.75 36.03 -5.53
CA ALA A 514 6.53 36.89 -4.37
C ALA A 514 5.10 36.85 -3.80
N CYS A 515 4.18 36.12 -4.44
CA CYS A 515 2.79 35.98 -3.99
C CYS A 515 2.27 34.59 -4.35
N SER A 516 1.21 34.11 -3.70
CA SER A 516 0.60 32.81 -3.99
C SER A 516 -0.92 32.83 -3.93
N VAL A 517 -1.53 31.83 -4.56
CA VAL A 517 -2.92 31.44 -4.36
C VAL A 517 -2.93 30.09 -3.67
N VAL A 518 -3.65 29.96 -2.57
CA VAL A 518 -3.78 28.73 -1.78
C VAL A 518 -5.25 28.35 -1.67
N THR A 519 -5.58 27.12 -2.05
CA THR A 519 -6.91 26.54 -1.87
C THR A 519 -6.95 25.63 -0.63
N PRO A 520 -8.13 25.33 -0.07
CA PRO A 520 -8.25 24.38 1.04
C PRO A 520 -8.15 22.92 0.56
N LEU A 521 -7.99 22.69 -0.75
CA LEU A 521 -7.94 21.37 -1.36
C LEU A 521 -6.47 21.00 -1.65
N SER A 522 -6.13 19.72 -1.54
CA SER A 522 -4.76 19.26 -1.81
C SER A 522 -4.64 18.56 -3.16
N SER A 523 -5.47 17.53 -3.37
CA SER A 523 -5.52 16.74 -4.60
C SER A 523 -6.94 16.27 -4.92
N LYS A 524 -7.21 15.96 -6.19
CA LYS A 524 -8.42 15.25 -6.63
C LYS A 524 -8.06 14.00 -7.41
N GLY A 525 -8.71 12.90 -7.03
CA GLY A 525 -8.66 11.61 -7.72
C GLY A 525 -9.09 11.69 -9.18
N ARG A 526 -8.70 10.70 -10.00
CA ARG A 526 -9.23 10.31 -11.32
C ARG A 526 -10.57 10.92 -11.78
N ASN A 527 -10.74 10.98 -13.11
CA ASN A 527 -11.94 11.50 -13.76
C ASN A 527 -12.20 12.98 -13.41
N TYR A 528 -11.31 13.84 -13.90
CA TYR A 528 -11.40 15.28 -13.69
C TYR A 528 -10.93 16.06 -14.93
N THR A 529 -11.37 17.31 -15.01
CA THR A 529 -10.75 18.34 -15.86
C THR A 529 -10.36 19.51 -14.98
N LEU A 530 -9.05 19.80 -14.93
CA LEU A 530 -8.45 20.94 -14.23
C LEU A 530 -8.05 21.98 -15.28
N THR A 531 -8.57 23.20 -15.18
CA THR A 531 -8.33 24.24 -16.18
C THR A 531 -7.75 25.50 -15.52
N LEU A 532 -6.63 25.98 -16.10
CA LEU A 532 -6.04 27.30 -15.87
C LEU A 532 -6.39 28.17 -17.07
N SER A 533 -7.33 29.10 -16.88
CA SER A 533 -7.87 29.95 -17.96
C SER A 533 -7.12 31.29 -18.05
N ASP A 534 -6.98 31.78 -19.28
CA ASP A 534 -6.22 33.01 -19.60
C ASP A 534 -4.81 33.03 -18.95
N LEU A 535 -4.13 31.88 -18.97
CA LEU A 535 -2.78 31.74 -18.44
C LEU A 535 -1.77 32.37 -19.41
N THR A 536 -1.00 33.34 -18.93
CA THR A 536 0.13 33.92 -19.66
C THR A 536 1.40 33.79 -18.85
N ILE A 537 2.42 33.13 -19.38
CA ILE A 537 3.76 33.09 -18.76
C ILE A 537 4.61 34.21 -19.38
N SER A 538 4.95 35.23 -18.61
CA SER A 538 5.77 36.36 -19.09
C SER A 538 7.26 36.10 -18.96
N SER A 539 7.69 35.44 -17.87
CA SER A 539 9.07 35.02 -17.69
C SER A 539 9.20 33.75 -16.83
N LEU A 540 10.32 33.05 -17.02
CA LEU A 540 10.72 31.91 -16.19
C LEU A 540 12.00 32.31 -15.44
N ASP A 541 11.89 32.40 -14.12
CA ASP A 541 13.02 32.62 -13.22
C ASP A 541 13.80 31.30 -13.02
N LEU A 542 13.12 30.15 -13.15
CA LEU A 542 13.69 28.79 -13.13
C LEU A 542 13.27 28.01 -14.39
N PRO A 543 13.93 28.20 -15.54
CA PRO A 543 13.47 27.68 -16.84
C PRO A 543 13.44 26.15 -16.96
N THR A 544 14.09 25.43 -16.05
CA THR A 544 14.10 23.97 -16.01
C THR A 544 13.24 23.39 -14.89
N ASN A 545 12.62 24.22 -14.04
CA ASN A 545 11.88 23.75 -12.86
C ASN A 545 10.84 24.76 -12.37
N ALA A 546 10.07 25.36 -13.28
CA ALA A 546 9.02 26.30 -12.89
C ALA A 546 7.76 25.54 -12.49
N THR A 547 7.29 25.72 -11.27
CA THR A 547 6.11 25.05 -10.72
C THR A 547 4.85 25.89 -10.97
N LEU A 548 3.92 25.35 -11.76
CA LEU A 548 2.63 25.98 -12.03
C LEU A 548 1.68 25.79 -10.86
N ILE A 549 1.49 24.54 -10.44
CA ILE A 549 0.58 24.19 -9.36
C ILE A 549 1.08 22.97 -8.58
N THR A 550 1.02 23.03 -7.25
CA THR A 550 1.36 21.91 -6.36
C THR A 550 0.11 21.33 -5.71
N GLY A 551 0.08 20.01 -5.55
CA GLY A 551 -0.84 19.28 -4.67
C GLY A 551 -0.09 18.33 -3.75
N SER A 552 -0.82 17.51 -2.98
CA SER A 552 -0.19 16.52 -2.09
C SER A 552 0.41 15.33 -2.83
N ASP A 553 -0.19 14.93 -3.95
CA ASP A 553 0.17 13.69 -4.66
C ASP A 553 0.94 13.95 -5.96
N SER A 554 0.82 15.16 -6.51
CA SER A 554 1.48 15.55 -7.75
C SER A 554 1.79 17.05 -7.78
N THR A 555 2.64 17.44 -8.73
CA THR A 555 2.95 18.84 -9.04
C THR A 555 3.00 18.99 -10.56
N LEU A 556 2.43 20.07 -11.08
CA LEU A 556 2.50 20.43 -12.49
C LEU A 556 3.56 21.51 -12.69
N LEU A 557 4.48 21.27 -13.62
CA LEU A 557 5.67 22.08 -13.87
C LEU A 557 5.84 22.41 -15.36
N LEU A 558 6.73 23.36 -15.62
CA LEU A 558 7.31 23.68 -16.92
C LEU A 558 8.82 23.40 -16.88
N THR A 559 9.26 22.42 -17.66
CA THR A 559 10.67 21.98 -17.69
C THR A 559 11.23 21.68 -19.09
N PRO A 560 11.24 22.59 -20.09
CA PRO A 560 10.37 23.74 -20.36
C PRO A 560 8.97 23.33 -20.87
N ASN A 561 8.80 22.04 -21.15
CA ASN A 561 7.54 21.41 -21.54
C ASN A 561 6.64 21.16 -20.32
N ILE A 562 5.35 20.97 -20.59
CA ILE A 562 4.37 20.59 -19.57
C ILE A 562 4.78 19.24 -18.97
N THR A 563 4.97 19.22 -17.65
CA THR A 563 5.55 18.08 -16.94
C THR A 563 4.83 17.86 -15.62
N PHE A 564 4.49 16.62 -15.32
CA PHE A 564 4.12 16.20 -13.97
C PHE A 564 5.36 15.74 -13.20
N PHE A 565 5.47 16.17 -11.94
CA PHE A 565 6.29 15.49 -10.94
C PHE A 565 5.34 14.78 -9.97
N ALA A 566 5.41 13.45 -9.94
CA ALA A 566 4.56 12.61 -9.09
C ALA A 566 5.30 11.30 -8.79
N GLY A 567 5.05 10.71 -7.63
CA GLY A 567 5.73 9.46 -7.26
C GLY A 567 7.26 9.58 -7.15
N GLY A 568 7.81 10.80 -7.01
CA GLY A 568 9.26 11.06 -7.08
C GLY A 568 9.84 11.12 -8.50
N ASN A 569 8.99 11.07 -9.55
CA ASN A 569 9.41 10.95 -10.94
C ASN A 569 8.82 12.04 -11.83
N TYR A 570 9.51 12.35 -12.94
CA TYR A 570 9.06 13.33 -13.94
C TYR A 570 8.42 12.64 -15.14
N PHE A 571 7.23 13.12 -15.54
CA PHE A 571 6.48 12.67 -16.70
C PHE A 571 6.20 13.86 -17.61
N ARG A 572 6.80 13.85 -18.80
CA ARG A 572 6.93 15.05 -19.64
C ARG A 572 6.27 14.85 -21.01
N LEU A 573 5.55 15.88 -21.45
CA LEU A 573 5.00 16.00 -22.80
C LEU A 573 5.97 16.65 -23.77
N ASN A 574 5.69 16.58 -25.07
CA ASN A 574 6.41 17.35 -26.09
C ASN A 574 5.85 18.78 -26.23
N THR A 575 4.65 19.04 -25.72
CA THR A 575 4.05 20.38 -25.72
C THR A 575 4.68 21.28 -24.65
N SER A 576 4.93 22.54 -25.01
CA SER A 576 5.38 23.62 -24.11
C SER A 576 4.38 24.77 -24.11
N LEU A 577 4.36 25.56 -23.03
CA LEU A 577 3.59 26.80 -23.01
C LEU A 577 4.36 27.92 -23.74
N PRO A 578 3.73 28.65 -24.68
CA PRO A 578 4.34 29.80 -25.32
C PRO A 578 4.53 30.96 -24.33
N LEU A 579 5.71 31.57 -24.33
CA LEU A 579 5.97 32.77 -23.51
C LEU A 579 5.28 33.99 -24.11
N ASN A 580 4.69 34.82 -23.26
CA ASN A 580 3.98 36.06 -23.60
C ASN A 580 2.73 35.86 -24.49
N GLU A 581 2.22 34.64 -24.57
CA GLU A 581 0.92 34.34 -25.20
C GLU A 581 -0.06 33.86 -24.13
N THR A 582 -1.32 34.27 -24.27
CA THR A 582 -2.41 33.84 -23.39
C THR A 582 -2.97 32.52 -23.91
N VAL A 583 -3.09 31.53 -23.03
CA VAL A 583 -3.65 30.21 -23.35
C VAL A 583 -4.57 29.70 -22.24
N ASP A 584 -5.52 28.86 -22.62
CA ASP A 584 -6.21 27.98 -21.67
C ASP A 584 -5.48 26.64 -21.60
N LEU A 585 -4.95 26.30 -20.43
CA LEU A 585 -4.35 24.98 -20.18
C LEU A 585 -5.35 24.09 -19.45
N SER A 586 -5.71 22.96 -20.07
CA SER A 586 -6.54 21.93 -19.44
C SER A 586 -5.75 20.65 -19.23
N ILE A 587 -5.81 20.11 -18.01
CA ILE A 587 -5.38 18.77 -17.66
C ILE A 587 -6.61 17.89 -17.51
N ILE A 588 -6.69 16.82 -18.30
CA ILE A 588 -7.86 15.94 -18.36
C ILE A 588 -7.46 14.54 -17.93
N ALA A 589 -8.04 14.03 -16.86
CA ALA A 589 -7.86 12.65 -16.41
C ALA A 589 -9.09 11.82 -16.75
N ARG A 590 -8.90 10.65 -17.38
CA ARG A 590 -9.96 9.69 -17.72
C ARG A 590 -9.50 8.28 -17.35
N GLY A 591 -10.09 7.70 -16.32
CA GLY A 591 -9.70 6.41 -15.76
C GLY A 591 -8.22 6.39 -15.40
N ASN A 592 -7.45 5.53 -16.07
CA ASN A 592 -6.01 5.36 -15.85
C ASN A 592 -5.11 6.24 -16.75
N ARG A 593 -5.68 7.26 -17.41
CA ARG A 593 -4.98 8.11 -18.37
C ARG A 593 -5.07 9.59 -17.98
N THR A 594 -4.03 10.36 -18.28
CA THR A 594 -4.03 11.82 -18.15
C THR A 594 -3.49 12.48 -19.41
N TYR A 595 -4.11 13.59 -19.78
CA TYR A 595 -3.83 14.36 -20.98
C TYR A 595 -3.64 15.84 -20.63
N ALA A 596 -2.97 16.58 -21.51
CA ALA A 596 -3.02 18.04 -21.53
C ALA A 596 -3.53 18.56 -22.88
N SER A 597 -4.24 19.69 -22.87
CA SER A 597 -4.68 20.40 -24.06
C SER A 597 -4.51 21.91 -23.86
N LEU A 598 -4.15 22.62 -24.94
CA LEU A 598 -4.07 24.07 -25.01
C LEU A 598 -5.20 24.63 -25.87
N ASN A 599 -5.94 25.63 -25.39
CA ASN A 599 -6.98 26.34 -26.13
C ASN A 599 -8.05 25.39 -26.74
N SER A 600 -8.42 24.33 -26.02
CA SER A 600 -9.30 23.26 -26.52
C SER A 600 -8.80 22.59 -27.82
N GLY A 601 -7.49 22.59 -28.03
CA GLY A 601 -6.81 21.92 -29.13
C GLY A 601 -6.63 20.42 -28.91
N PRO A 602 -5.79 19.75 -29.73
CA PRO A 602 -5.50 18.33 -29.58
C PRO A 602 -4.96 17.99 -28.19
N GLU A 603 -5.39 16.84 -27.67
CA GLU A 603 -4.89 16.30 -26.40
C GLU A 603 -3.58 15.55 -26.62
N GLU A 604 -2.58 15.80 -25.76
CA GLU A 604 -1.35 15.02 -25.67
C GLU A 604 -1.37 14.19 -24.38
N GLU A 605 -1.15 12.88 -24.50
CA GLU A 605 -1.18 11.93 -23.38
C GLU A 605 0.17 11.90 -22.64
N PHE A 606 0.11 11.89 -21.31
CA PHE A 606 1.28 11.56 -20.49
C PHE A 606 1.48 10.05 -20.48
N LEU A 607 2.72 9.59 -20.68
CA LEU A 607 3.08 8.18 -20.66
C LEU A 607 4.26 7.91 -19.72
N ALA A 608 4.21 6.77 -19.04
CA ALA A 608 5.36 6.23 -18.33
C ALA A 608 6.29 5.51 -19.31
N LYS A 609 7.61 5.73 -19.18
CA LYS A 609 8.63 5.01 -19.95
C LYS A 609 9.26 3.92 -19.10
N ILE A 610 8.81 2.70 -19.33
CA ILE A 610 9.18 1.51 -18.55
C ILE A 610 10.40 0.85 -19.19
N GLY A 611 11.46 0.63 -18.41
CA GLY A 611 12.62 -0.16 -18.82
C GLY A 611 12.42 -1.63 -18.50
N TYR A 612 12.54 -2.51 -19.49
CA TYR A 612 12.30 -3.95 -19.33
C TYR A 612 13.62 -4.73 -19.36
N ASN A 613 14.16 -5.09 -18.19
CA ASN A 613 15.28 -6.03 -17.98
C ASN A 613 16.53 -5.81 -18.85
N GLY A 614 16.79 -4.56 -19.26
CA GLY A 614 17.87 -4.20 -20.20
C GLY A 614 17.61 -4.57 -21.67
N LEU A 615 16.44 -5.11 -21.99
CA LEU A 615 16.06 -5.58 -23.32
C LEU A 615 15.37 -4.50 -24.16
N GLY A 616 14.67 -3.56 -23.55
CA GLY A 616 13.97 -2.50 -24.28
C GLY A 616 13.15 -1.56 -23.40
N PHE A 617 12.32 -0.75 -24.06
CA PHE A 617 11.40 0.17 -23.42
C PHE A 617 9.94 -0.15 -23.81
N HIS A 618 9.05 0.00 -22.84
CA HIS A 618 7.60 -0.02 -23.05
C HIS A 618 7.01 1.32 -22.61
N TRP A 619 5.99 1.79 -23.32
CA TRP A 619 5.26 3.01 -22.97
C TRP A 619 3.86 2.62 -22.52
N ALA A 620 3.50 3.03 -21.30
CA ALA A 620 2.20 2.76 -20.71
C ALA A 620 1.50 4.08 -20.35
N GLU A 621 0.17 4.08 -20.40
CA GLU A 621 -0.65 5.18 -19.90
C GLU A 621 -0.32 5.49 -18.44
N ILE A 622 -0.55 6.71 -17.97
CA ILE A 622 -0.44 7.05 -16.55
C ILE A 622 -1.50 8.05 -16.16
N ALA A 623 -1.98 7.93 -14.93
CA ALA A 623 -2.90 8.91 -14.37
C ALA A 623 -2.37 9.54 -13.10
N PHE A 624 -2.52 10.86 -13.05
CA PHE A 624 -2.12 11.70 -11.94
C PHE A 624 -3.35 12.14 -11.17
N GLU A 625 -3.21 12.29 -9.87
CA GLU A 625 -4.20 13.03 -9.10
C GLU A 625 -3.97 14.54 -9.33
N ALA A 626 -5.04 15.30 -9.51
CA ALA A 626 -4.98 16.71 -9.84
C ALA A 626 -4.26 17.48 -8.73
N PRO A 627 -3.24 18.30 -9.02
CA PRO A 627 -2.66 19.18 -8.02
C PRO A 627 -3.56 20.40 -7.82
N LEU A 628 -3.99 20.69 -6.59
CA LEU A 628 -5.01 21.73 -6.33
C LEU A 628 -4.60 22.80 -5.33
N ASN A 629 -3.52 22.60 -4.57
CA ASN A 629 -3.27 23.38 -3.36
C ASN A 629 -2.74 24.78 -3.63
N LYS A 630 -1.65 24.92 -4.37
CA LYS A 630 -0.94 26.20 -4.44
C LYS A 630 -0.45 26.55 -5.84
N ILE A 631 -0.69 27.79 -6.25
CA ILE A 631 -0.19 28.43 -7.47
C ILE A 631 0.72 29.59 -7.06
N GLY A 632 1.89 29.73 -7.71
CA GLY A 632 2.86 30.78 -7.39
C GLY A 632 3.62 30.55 -6.07
N GLY A 633 4.15 31.63 -5.50
CA GLY A 633 4.90 31.64 -4.24
C GLY A 633 6.39 31.32 -4.41
N GLU A 634 7.13 31.40 -3.31
CA GLU A 634 8.56 31.14 -3.30
C GLU A 634 8.88 29.78 -3.92
N GLY A 635 9.87 29.75 -4.83
CA GLY A 635 10.26 28.53 -5.56
C GLY A 635 9.40 28.20 -6.79
N SER A 636 8.29 28.91 -7.03
CA SER A 636 7.46 28.67 -8.23
C SER A 636 8.21 28.95 -9.54
N GLY A 637 9.13 29.92 -9.56
CA GLY A 637 10.07 30.09 -10.67
C GLY A 637 9.45 30.62 -11.97
N TRP A 638 8.25 31.20 -11.95
CA TRP A 638 7.64 31.87 -13.11
C TRP A 638 6.91 33.15 -12.73
N ARG A 639 6.71 34.03 -13.72
CA ARG A 639 5.92 35.26 -13.62
C ARG A 639 4.91 35.29 -14.74
N GLY A 640 3.73 35.85 -14.47
CA GLY A 640 2.66 35.84 -15.45
C GLY A 640 1.32 36.30 -14.91
N THR A 641 0.27 35.95 -15.64
CA THR A 641 -1.11 36.25 -15.27
C THR A 641 -2.02 35.03 -15.41
N LEU A 642 -3.11 35.00 -14.65
CA LEU A 642 -4.14 33.96 -14.67
C LEU A 642 -5.54 34.60 -14.60
N GLY A 643 -6.47 34.24 -15.48
CA GLY A 643 -7.84 34.76 -15.47
C GLY A 643 -8.85 33.87 -14.72
N GLY A 644 -8.61 32.56 -14.69
CA GLY A 644 -9.46 31.64 -13.94
C GLY A 644 -8.79 30.33 -13.54
N PHE A 645 -9.37 29.67 -12.54
CA PHE A 645 -8.92 28.37 -12.05
C PHE A 645 -10.14 27.51 -11.71
N SER A 646 -10.32 26.40 -12.41
CA SER A 646 -11.52 25.55 -12.24
C SER A 646 -11.19 24.06 -12.24
N LEU A 647 -12.04 23.30 -11.56
CA LEU A 647 -12.00 21.85 -11.50
C LEU A 647 -13.41 21.29 -11.67
N THR A 648 -13.56 20.37 -12.61
CA THR A 648 -14.81 19.66 -12.87
C THR A 648 -14.56 18.16 -12.74
N ALA A 649 -15.37 17.46 -11.96
CA ALA A 649 -15.45 16.01 -11.99
C ALA A 649 -16.07 15.57 -13.32
N THR A 650 -15.47 14.58 -13.97
CA THR A 650 -16.03 14.00 -15.20
C THR A 650 -16.60 12.62 -14.89
N ALA A 651 -17.68 12.26 -15.58
CA ALA A 651 -18.26 10.92 -15.48
C ALA A 651 -17.33 9.83 -16.05
#